data_AF-A0A1Y4KRY6-F1
#
_entry.id   AF-A0A1Y4KRY6-F1
#
_cell.length_a   1.000
_cell.length_b   1.000
_cell.length_c   1.000
_cell.angle_alpha   90.00
_cell.angle_beta   90.00
_cell.angle_gamma   90.00
#
_symmetry.space_group_name_H-M   'P 1'
#
loop_
_entity.id
_entity.type
_entity.pdbx_description
1 polymer ?
#
loop_
_entity_poly.entity_id
_entity_poly.type
_entity_poly.pdbx_seq_one_letter_code
_entity_poly.pdbx_strand_id
1 'polypeptide(L)'
;MGKKKWLKKSAATAFAVSLVVPMAANAATPYHTADTAETAAKAEETVETGIYPKPQEEVVTSDEGMNLEGKVNVVIHGDQNQALEAKLDSLLEKEGIDYEKTDALKEDAANIFITSDADDCQICEGESAAWIDEQALKEEQGYVLKTSNDENEKGEVTIIGADEDGAYYGVVSLIQMMEHKTDAGFAEAEVVDYPTIKLRGYVEGFYGYPWSWDGRLKLMQDSSKYKANTYIYAPKDDPYHRAQWRELYPEDQLKELQKLAQEGKKDNMSFCWSVHPGDGFNYYTDDDYNALIRKFEQLYDAGVRQFGISYDDLGGSVSGQQHADLINRVNREFVQKKGDVKPLIVVGTRYCNGWGPSMQSYFKPFFSTLDDDVVVMWTGANTMSAISKDIYEWPKNEVGVTDKNLAAWWNYPVNDYCDGNLMMSPLDNLSNDVDNLSGFFLNPMSQVEASKVAIFSGVDYAWNVADFEKMSSWDRAVEELVTDAPDAFKRFADNISYIKDGFEFDESRYLVEDLNGLTTALQTGEGITEAAEVLKEDFQTMLDDCKALRNLENEGLAEEIAQHVNAYEAVATAGVAGMEAFIDAEEEDIAGCLESLQTLEENLAKAQTFKVTSLESGGTQENVVKVGEKRIKPMLKEVSTQAQTILMENVKGEIPAKVIGNAANLDNVEVVLDQGNYSINNVQTTLNSGEYVGFMIPQARVLSEVTVETTNAANLTLQYSLNGVEWTDAKTTVEGNVLKATDRLSAAYVRVVNKTDSAVDVNIAKFGVKPVYKAQNVSVTTDLRQYENYVIDNVIDGNMSTKFYSAAGATAGSNITLDLGQAIPFYDAKICFAQNPKGPGYGFDAFYGTKMEISEDGVTWTQIGDAIADDNYVQETIDGQGTSTASFNAEGKMARYVRFTATESGDNWVQVYEIFYNESQEAAGNDEVLLVDSTFETGDGRHLYDGDLTTAFEPEEVKDGDTLNYAMTTQTEAGNLVVVQDAENISNAAVSVKTYDGEWKEVGKLDKQVSEIAVNDGILEVKFTFDGQVVPKIYEILVTKAEPVTEEVSVAVLKYAVELASTADTNGVVTSVKEKFDAALANAKDILAKVEAGDKSVTQTMVDNAWQELIKVMQYLSFKQGDKTDLEKVIALAETMETNIDAYMDEGKETFTSALNAARDVYADGDAMQDEVNTAWQNLLSAMANMMLKPDKGLLEGLVAQA
;
A
#
# COMPACT_ATOMS: atom_id res chain seq x y z
N MET A 1 -12.03 -59.37 10.73
CA MET A 1 -12.56 -59.87 9.44
C MET A 1 -12.86 -58.64 8.60
N GLY A 2 -12.27 -58.31 7.47
CA GLY A 2 -11.45 -59.04 6.51
C GLY A 2 -11.93 -58.66 5.10
N LYS A 3 -10.98 -58.23 4.24
CA LYS A 3 -11.02 -58.08 2.76
C LYS A 3 -11.33 -56.65 2.26
N LYS A 4 -10.32 -55.93 1.70
CA LYS A 4 -9.75 -55.99 0.32
C LYS A 4 -10.74 -55.39 -0.71
N LYS A 5 -10.39 -54.59 -1.72
CA LYS A 5 -9.20 -53.91 -2.28
C LYS A 5 -9.72 -53.17 -3.55
N TRP A 6 -9.04 -52.09 -3.98
CA TRP A 6 -8.88 -51.58 -5.37
C TRP A 6 -9.87 -50.55 -6.01
N LEU A 7 -9.37 -49.29 -6.13
CA LEU A 7 -8.94 -48.57 -7.36
C LEU A 7 -9.87 -48.55 -8.61
N LYS A 8 -10.40 -47.37 -9.00
CA LYS A 8 -9.86 -46.42 -10.02
C LYS A 8 -10.88 -45.37 -10.53
N LYS A 9 -10.39 -44.13 -10.58
CA LYS A 9 -10.58 -43.07 -11.60
C LYS A 9 -11.95 -42.42 -11.87
N SER A 10 -11.99 -41.14 -11.46
CA SER A 10 -12.14 -39.93 -12.30
C SER A 10 -13.53 -39.32 -12.52
N ALA A 11 -13.52 -37.99 -12.32
CA ALA A 11 -14.38 -36.93 -12.84
C ALA A 11 -15.46 -36.39 -11.87
N ALA A 12 -15.19 -35.14 -11.46
CA ALA A 12 -16.09 -34.00 -11.23
C ALA A 12 -17.45 -34.26 -10.59
N THR A 13 -17.69 -33.65 -9.42
CA THR A 13 -18.60 -32.50 -9.21
C THR A 13 -18.74 -32.29 -7.70
N ALA A 14 -18.81 -31.01 -7.29
CA ALA A 14 -19.28 -30.45 -6.02
C ALA A 14 -19.73 -31.40 -4.90
N PHE A 15 -19.25 -31.18 -3.67
CA PHE A 15 -20.06 -30.74 -2.52
C PHE A 15 -19.19 -30.61 -1.26
N ALA A 16 -19.40 -29.50 -0.56
CA ALA A 16 -19.25 -29.25 0.87
C ALA A 16 -18.45 -30.27 1.71
N VAL A 17 -17.35 -29.79 2.31
CA VAL A 17 -16.87 -30.33 3.59
C VAL A 17 -16.71 -29.16 4.56
N SER A 18 -17.58 -29.18 5.56
CA SER A 18 -17.49 -28.47 6.83
C SER A 18 -16.11 -28.64 7.46
N LEU A 19 -15.42 -27.52 7.69
CA LEU A 19 -14.34 -27.42 8.68
C LEU A 19 -14.91 -26.69 9.88
N VAL A 20 -15.10 -27.44 10.95
CA VAL A 20 -15.29 -26.92 12.31
C VAL A 20 -13.93 -26.37 12.73
N VAL A 21 -13.82 -25.05 12.79
CA VAL A 21 -12.71 -24.32 13.41
C VAL A 21 -13.19 -23.86 14.79
N PRO A 22 -12.42 -24.05 15.88
CA PRO A 22 -12.77 -23.50 17.18
C PRO A 22 -12.69 -21.97 17.12
N MET A 23 -13.76 -21.30 17.57
CA MET A 23 -13.75 -19.87 17.88
C MET A 23 -12.64 -19.60 18.92
N ALA A 24 -11.53 -19.02 18.46
CA ALA A 24 -10.71 -18.13 19.25
C ALA A 24 -11.10 -16.71 18.82
N ALA A 25 -11.42 -15.86 19.79
CA ALA A 25 -11.91 -14.52 19.57
C ALA A 25 -10.84 -13.66 18.86
N ASN A 26 -11.15 -13.21 17.65
CA ASN A 26 -10.49 -12.06 17.03
C ASN A 26 -11.00 -10.80 17.73
N ALA A 27 -10.12 -10.12 18.48
CA ALA A 27 -10.26 -8.70 18.76
C ALA A 27 -9.51 -7.96 17.65
N ALA A 28 -10.22 -7.64 16.57
CA ALA A 28 -9.82 -6.67 15.58
C ALA A 28 -11.07 -5.82 15.31
N THR A 29 -11.13 -4.65 15.93
CA THR A 29 -12.16 -3.66 15.69
C THR A 29 -11.78 -2.87 14.42
N PRO A 30 -12.65 -2.81 13.39
CA PRO A 30 -12.42 -1.94 12.25
C PRO A 30 -12.69 -0.49 12.66
N TYR A 31 -11.70 0.38 12.46
CA TYR A 31 -11.86 1.82 12.55
C TYR A 31 -12.42 2.32 11.22
N HIS A 32 -13.71 2.65 11.17
CA HIS A 32 -14.23 3.59 10.17
C HIS A 32 -15.46 4.35 10.68
N THR A 33 -15.38 5.66 10.52
CA THR A 33 -16.45 6.68 10.50
C THR A 33 -17.25 6.87 11.79
N ALA A 34 -16.85 7.85 12.59
CA ALA A 34 -17.69 8.48 13.60
C ALA A 34 -18.06 9.91 13.16
N ASP A 35 -19.10 10.03 12.35
CA ASP A 35 -19.88 11.27 12.29
C ASP A 35 -21.37 10.91 12.23
N THR A 36 -22.01 10.84 13.39
CA THR A 36 -23.41 11.27 13.57
C THR A 36 -23.63 11.59 15.04
N ALA A 37 -23.99 12.84 15.31
CA ALA A 37 -24.53 13.28 16.57
C ALA A 37 -25.89 12.59 16.82
N GLU A 38 -25.88 11.43 17.47
CA GLU A 38 -27.04 10.82 18.11
C GLU A 38 -26.83 10.77 19.62
N THR A 39 -27.85 11.20 20.35
CA THR A 39 -27.93 11.25 21.81
C THR A 39 -27.45 9.96 22.46
N ALA A 40 -26.24 10.00 23.05
CA ALA A 40 -25.69 8.94 23.85
C ALA A 40 -26.64 8.61 25.01
N ALA A 41 -27.20 7.40 25.00
CA ALA A 41 -27.65 6.78 26.22
C ALA A 41 -26.41 6.62 27.11
N LYS A 42 -26.40 7.21 28.30
CA LYS A 42 -25.35 7.05 29.32
C LYS A 42 -25.14 5.54 29.50
N ALA A 43 -24.01 5.00 29.01
CA ALA A 43 -23.58 3.67 29.43
C ALA A 43 -23.40 3.74 30.96
N GLU A 44 -23.85 2.71 31.68
CA GLU A 44 -23.55 2.61 33.11
C GLU A 44 -22.02 2.55 33.26
N GLU A 45 -21.44 3.55 33.92
CA GLU A 45 -20.00 3.69 34.14
C GLU A 45 -19.56 2.58 35.11
N THR A 46 -18.82 1.59 34.63
CA THR A 46 -18.22 0.55 35.47
C THR A 46 -17.05 1.13 36.26
N VAL A 47 -16.99 0.88 37.57
CA VAL A 47 -15.92 1.39 38.44
C VAL A 47 -14.67 0.51 38.27
N GLU A 48 -13.53 1.11 37.93
CA GLU A 48 -12.25 0.42 37.71
C GLU A 48 -11.18 0.92 38.71
N THR A 49 -10.13 0.12 38.94
CA THR A 49 -9.03 0.48 39.86
C THR A 49 -8.11 1.57 39.29
N GLY A 50 -7.87 1.58 37.98
CA GLY A 50 -6.99 2.53 37.31
C GLY A 50 -5.50 2.40 37.66
N ILE A 51 -5.08 1.31 38.32
CA ILE A 51 -3.73 1.18 38.89
C ILE A 51 -2.68 0.93 37.79
N TYR A 52 -1.64 1.76 37.76
CA TYR A 52 -0.44 1.58 36.95
C TYR A 52 0.85 1.88 37.74
N PRO A 53 1.94 1.09 37.62
CA PRO A 53 2.08 -0.14 36.84
C PRO A 53 1.04 -1.21 37.14
N LYS A 54 0.75 -2.05 36.14
CA LYS A 54 -0.23 -3.14 36.25
C LYS A 54 0.14 -4.03 37.46
N PRO A 55 -0.77 -4.23 38.43
CA PRO A 55 -0.50 -5.09 39.59
C PRO A 55 -0.17 -6.53 39.19
N GLN A 56 0.43 -7.29 40.11
CA GLN A 56 0.59 -8.74 39.95
C GLN A 56 -0.78 -9.44 39.89
N GLU A 57 -1.68 -9.11 40.83
CA GLU A 57 -3.08 -9.51 40.79
C GLU A 57 -3.98 -8.38 41.29
N GLU A 58 -5.11 -8.18 40.63
CA GLU A 58 -6.18 -7.29 41.07
C GLU A 58 -7.55 -7.90 40.81
N VAL A 59 -8.47 -7.70 41.76
CA VAL A 59 -9.85 -8.16 41.66
C VAL A 59 -10.77 -7.04 42.10
N VAL A 60 -11.56 -6.51 41.18
CA VAL A 60 -12.71 -5.63 41.52
C VAL A 60 -13.81 -6.51 42.09
N THR A 61 -14.21 -6.25 43.33
CA THR A 61 -15.14 -7.10 44.08
C THR A 61 -16.60 -6.66 43.96
N SER A 62 -16.85 -5.45 43.45
CA SER A 62 -18.17 -4.84 43.31
C SER A 62 -18.18 -3.77 42.20
N ASP A 63 -19.28 -3.69 41.45
CA ASP A 63 -19.51 -2.66 40.44
C ASP A 63 -20.17 -1.39 41.02
N GLU A 64 -20.55 -1.39 42.31
CA GLU A 64 -21.30 -0.29 42.94
C GLU A 64 -20.40 0.89 43.36
N GLY A 65 -19.09 0.66 43.48
CA GLY A 65 -18.12 1.64 43.99
C GLY A 65 -18.28 1.94 45.49
N MET A 66 -17.24 2.51 46.10
CA MET A 66 -17.24 2.89 47.51
C MET A 66 -16.78 4.33 47.76
N ASN A 67 -17.16 4.84 48.93
CA ASN A 67 -16.74 6.15 49.43
C ASN A 67 -16.34 6.03 50.90
N LEU A 68 -15.54 6.99 51.39
CA LEU A 68 -15.21 7.12 52.81
C LEU A 68 -16.15 8.14 53.46
N GLU A 69 -17.04 7.68 54.34
CA GLU A 69 -18.09 8.51 54.94
C GLU A 69 -17.70 9.11 56.30
N GLY A 70 -17.93 10.43 56.42
CA GLY A 70 -17.73 11.16 57.67
C GLY A 70 -16.26 11.50 57.93
N LYS A 71 -15.89 11.56 59.21
CA LYS A 71 -14.50 11.82 59.61
C LYS A 71 -13.72 10.51 59.62
N VAL A 72 -12.75 10.38 58.72
CA VAL A 72 -11.95 9.16 58.51
C VAL A 72 -10.94 8.96 59.64
N ASN A 73 -10.82 7.74 60.14
CA ASN A 73 -9.84 7.34 61.13
C ASN A 73 -8.63 6.71 60.44
N VAL A 74 -7.46 7.34 60.53
CA VAL A 74 -6.21 6.84 59.93
C VAL A 74 -5.38 6.17 61.02
N VAL A 75 -4.95 4.92 60.78
CA VAL A 75 -4.14 4.13 61.70
C VAL A 75 -2.92 3.63 60.95
N ILE A 76 -1.73 3.95 61.43
CA ILE A 76 -0.45 3.59 60.79
C ILE A 76 0.44 2.88 61.82
N HIS A 77 0.88 1.66 61.52
CA HIS A 77 1.77 0.83 62.36
C HIS A 77 3.03 0.37 61.63
N GLY A 78 4.07 -0.01 62.37
CA GLY A 78 5.40 -0.33 61.82
C GLY A 78 6.22 0.91 61.44
N ASP A 79 7.48 0.69 61.03
CA ASP A 79 8.36 1.76 60.54
C ASP A 79 7.93 2.21 59.15
N GLN A 80 7.82 3.52 58.93
CA GLN A 80 7.29 4.06 57.68
C GLN A 80 8.35 4.74 56.83
N ASN A 81 8.17 4.60 55.52
CA ASN A 81 8.89 5.40 54.56
C ASN A 81 8.59 6.88 54.82
N GLN A 82 9.61 7.72 54.79
CA GLN A 82 9.47 9.13 55.14
C GLN A 82 8.48 9.91 54.24
N ALA A 83 8.21 9.43 53.03
CA ALA A 83 7.26 10.02 52.09
C ALA A 83 5.79 9.65 52.37
N LEU A 84 5.53 8.51 53.01
CA LEU A 84 4.21 7.88 53.08
C LEU A 84 3.15 8.79 53.69
N GLU A 85 3.40 9.28 54.91
CA GLU A 85 2.41 10.10 55.62
C GLU A 85 2.09 11.39 54.86
N ALA A 86 3.11 12.05 54.31
CA ALA A 86 2.92 13.29 53.56
C ALA A 86 2.10 13.05 52.26
N LYS A 87 2.31 11.91 51.60
CA LYS A 87 1.57 11.54 50.40
C LYS A 87 0.10 11.24 50.71
N LEU A 88 -0.15 10.48 51.78
CA LEU A 88 -1.50 10.19 52.25
C LEU A 88 -2.23 11.47 52.71
N ASP A 89 -1.56 12.32 53.49
CA ASP A 89 -2.13 13.60 53.93
C ASP A 89 -2.50 14.46 52.69
N SER A 90 -1.62 14.53 51.69
CA SER A 90 -1.89 15.25 50.43
C SER A 90 -3.08 14.69 49.65
N LEU A 91 -3.27 13.37 49.63
CA LEU A 91 -4.43 12.73 49.01
C LEU A 91 -5.72 13.14 49.73
N LEU A 92 -5.78 12.96 51.04
CA LEU A 92 -6.98 13.25 51.84
C LEU A 92 -7.36 14.73 51.77
N GLU A 93 -6.37 15.63 51.76
CA GLU A 93 -6.58 17.07 51.56
C GLU A 93 -7.11 17.39 50.16
N LYS A 94 -6.53 16.80 49.10
CA LYS A 94 -6.96 16.99 47.71
C LYS A 94 -8.41 16.53 47.51
N GLU A 95 -8.77 15.40 48.13
CA GLU A 95 -10.11 14.82 48.07
C GLU A 95 -11.12 15.48 49.04
N GLY A 96 -10.67 16.42 49.87
CA GLY A 96 -11.52 17.13 50.83
C GLY A 96 -12.05 16.25 51.97
N ILE A 97 -11.33 15.19 52.31
CA ILE A 97 -11.69 14.20 53.34
C ILE A 97 -11.20 14.69 54.71
N ASP A 98 -12.11 14.89 55.67
CA ASP A 98 -11.76 15.21 57.06
C ASP A 98 -11.29 13.93 57.76
N TYR A 99 -10.16 13.99 58.47
CA TYR A 99 -9.56 12.80 59.08
C TYR A 99 -8.90 13.08 60.42
N GLU A 100 -8.65 12.01 61.18
CA GLU A 100 -7.80 12.03 62.36
C GLU A 100 -6.92 10.79 62.42
N LYS A 101 -5.66 10.97 62.83
CA LYS A 101 -4.72 9.87 63.06
C LYS A 101 -4.90 9.36 64.50
N THR A 102 -5.13 8.06 64.67
CA THR A 102 -5.27 7.41 66.00
C THR A 102 -4.51 6.08 66.07
N ASP A 103 -4.44 5.50 67.27
CA ASP A 103 -3.64 4.28 67.51
C ASP A 103 -4.41 2.97 67.20
N ALA A 104 -5.73 3.03 66.96
CA ALA A 104 -6.59 1.85 66.79
C ALA A 104 -7.80 2.11 65.89
N LEU A 105 -8.30 1.05 65.26
CA LEU A 105 -9.50 1.09 64.42
C LEU A 105 -10.76 1.48 65.21
N LYS A 106 -11.74 2.08 64.51
CA LYS A 106 -13.03 2.50 65.09
C LYS A 106 -14.19 1.85 64.35
N GLU A 107 -15.07 1.17 65.09
CA GLU A 107 -16.28 0.54 64.55
C GLU A 107 -17.32 1.55 64.00
N ASP A 108 -17.27 2.82 64.43
CA ASP A 108 -18.25 3.85 64.07
C ASP A 108 -17.69 4.94 63.14
N ALA A 109 -16.56 4.69 62.46
CA ALA A 109 -15.96 5.59 61.48
C ALA A 109 -15.49 4.81 60.23
N ALA A 110 -15.29 5.52 59.12
CA ALA A 110 -14.50 4.98 58.01
C ALA A 110 -13.03 4.86 58.46
N ASN A 111 -12.33 3.79 58.10
CA ASN A 111 -10.92 3.62 58.49
C ASN A 111 -9.99 3.49 57.28
N ILE A 112 -8.78 4.03 57.44
CA ILE A 112 -7.61 3.72 56.60
C ILE A 112 -6.56 3.12 57.51
N PHE A 113 -6.27 1.83 57.34
CA PHE A 113 -5.26 1.09 58.06
C PHE A 113 -4.04 0.83 57.18
N ILE A 114 -2.85 1.18 57.66
CA ILE A 114 -1.60 0.98 56.96
C ILE A 114 -0.60 0.35 57.93
N THR A 115 0.02 -0.76 57.54
CA THR A 115 1.16 -1.31 58.28
C THR A 115 2.28 -1.74 57.34
N SER A 116 3.52 -1.56 57.79
CA SER A 116 4.72 -2.14 57.15
C SER A 116 5.23 -3.38 57.89
N ASP A 117 4.54 -3.79 58.96
CA ASP A 117 4.81 -5.00 59.73
C ASP A 117 3.57 -5.90 59.68
N ALA A 118 3.67 -7.00 58.92
CA ALA A 118 2.59 -7.97 58.78
C ALA A 118 2.27 -8.69 60.10
N ASP A 119 3.22 -8.78 61.04
CA ASP A 119 3.02 -9.42 62.35
C ASP A 119 2.29 -8.49 63.35
N ASP A 120 2.25 -7.16 63.11
CA ASP A 120 1.55 -6.16 63.93
C ASP A 120 0.13 -5.83 63.40
N CYS A 121 -0.34 -6.59 62.42
CA CYS A 121 -1.60 -6.33 61.73
C CYS A 121 -2.84 -6.71 62.57
N GLN A 122 -3.62 -5.71 62.99
CA GLN A 122 -4.80 -5.88 63.87
C GLN A 122 -6.00 -6.62 63.24
N ILE A 123 -5.97 -6.84 61.92
CA ILE A 123 -7.05 -7.44 61.11
C ILE A 123 -6.64 -8.77 60.43
N CYS A 124 -5.41 -9.23 60.64
CA CYS A 124 -4.82 -10.38 59.95
C CYS A 124 -5.16 -11.76 60.57
N GLU A 125 -6.17 -11.86 61.44
CA GLU A 125 -6.57 -13.13 62.06
C GLU A 125 -7.99 -13.57 61.63
N GLY A 126 -8.17 -14.83 61.21
CA GLY A 126 -9.49 -15.45 60.97
C GLY A 126 -9.93 -15.51 59.50
N GLU A 127 -11.23 -15.66 59.25
CA GLU A 127 -11.81 -15.72 57.88
C GLU A 127 -11.66 -14.38 57.11
N SER A 128 -11.44 -13.27 57.82
CA SER A 128 -11.18 -11.92 57.30
C SER A 128 -9.80 -11.73 56.65
N ALA A 129 -8.88 -12.70 56.81
CA ALA A 129 -7.52 -12.65 56.27
C ALA A 129 -7.33 -13.43 54.96
N ALA A 130 -8.40 -14.02 54.39
CA ALA A 130 -8.30 -14.92 53.25
C ALA A 130 -7.81 -14.28 51.93
N TRP A 131 -7.88 -12.96 51.83
CA TRP A 131 -7.41 -12.15 50.69
C TRP A 131 -5.92 -11.74 50.82
N ILE A 132 -5.31 -11.97 51.98
CA ILE A 132 -3.91 -11.63 52.24
C ILE A 132 -3.01 -12.69 51.60
N ASP A 133 -2.29 -12.29 50.57
CA ASP A 133 -1.29 -13.14 49.93
C ASP A 133 0.05 -13.10 50.69
N GLU A 134 0.43 -14.24 51.27
CA GLU A 134 1.70 -14.36 52.01
C GLU A 134 2.94 -14.30 51.10
N GLN A 135 2.81 -14.52 49.79
CA GLN A 135 3.95 -14.49 48.87
C GLN A 135 4.32 -13.03 48.58
N ALA A 136 3.36 -12.17 48.28
CA ALA A 136 3.59 -10.74 48.11
C ALA A 136 4.25 -10.10 49.33
N LEU A 137 3.85 -10.51 50.54
CA LEU A 137 4.46 -10.02 51.79
C LEU A 137 5.85 -10.59 52.10
N LYS A 138 6.35 -11.54 51.29
CA LYS A 138 7.75 -12.03 51.35
C LYS A 138 8.64 -11.36 50.30
N GLU A 139 8.05 -10.69 49.32
CA GLU A 139 8.76 -9.96 48.29
C GLU A 139 9.12 -8.56 48.77
N GLU A 140 10.37 -8.15 48.55
CA GLU A 140 10.79 -6.76 48.82
C GLU A 140 9.89 -5.79 48.04
N GLN A 141 9.46 -4.71 48.70
CA GLN A 141 8.53 -3.70 48.18
C GLN A 141 7.11 -4.23 47.89
N GLY A 142 6.78 -5.45 48.30
CA GLY A 142 5.46 -6.03 48.11
C GLY A 142 4.42 -5.49 49.07
N TYR A 143 3.15 -5.52 48.66
CA TYR A 143 2.02 -5.13 49.49
C TYR A 143 0.74 -5.85 49.08
N VAL A 144 -0.23 -5.86 49.99
CA VAL A 144 -1.62 -6.16 49.69
C VAL A 144 -2.49 -4.97 50.07
N LEU A 145 -3.49 -4.65 49.23
CA LEU A 145 -4.44 -3.57 49.44
C LEU A 145 -5.86 -4.11 49.32
N LYS A 146 -6.72 -3.73 50.27
CA LYS A 146 -8.16 -4.00 50.20
C LYS A 146 -8.95 -2.73 50.44
N THR A 147 -9.95 -2.53 49.61
CA THR A 147 -10.91 -1.44 49.68
C THR A 147 -12.31 -2.05 49.64
N SER A 148 -13.12 -1.83 50.67
CA SER A 148 -14.51 -2.32 50.70
C SER A 148 -15.37 -1.52 51.67
N ASN A 149 -16.68 -1.47 51.42
CA ASN A 149 -17.68 -0.99 52.38
C ASN A 149 -18.67 -2.08 52.82
N ASP A 150 -18.42 -3.36 52.49
CA ASP A 150 -19.29 -4.49 52.84
C ASP A 150 -19.37 -4.76 54.34
N GLU A 151 -18.21 -4.74 55.02
CA GLU A 151 -18.13 -4.99 56.48
C GLU A 151 -18.39 -3.71 57.29
N ASN A 152 -18.02 -2.55 56.72
CA ASN A 152 -18.19 -1.23 57.30
C ASN A 152 -18.82 -0.32 56.24
N GLU A 153 -20.13 -0.06 56.34
CA GLU A 153 -20.86 0.78 55.38
C GLU A 153 -20.27 2.19 55.21
N LYS A 154 -19.41 2.65 56.15
CA LYS A 154 -18.71 3.93 56.04
C LYS A 154 -17.43 3.87 55.20
N GLY A 155 -16.96 2.67 54.84
CA GLY A 155 -15.77 2.41 54.03
C GLY A 155 -14.53 2.04 54.85
N GLU A 156 -13.82 1.01 54.38
CA GLU A 156 -12.61 0.47 54.98
C GLU A 156 -11.51 0.36 53.90
N VAL A 157 -10.33 0.90 54.19
CA VAL A 157 -9.12 0.73 53.37
C VAL A 157 -8.04 0.09 54.21
N THR A 158 -7.47 -0.99 53.73
CA THR A 158 -6.35 -1.70 54.37
C THR A 158 -5.17 -1.79 53.42
N ILE A 159 -3.98 -1.44 53.89
CA ILE A 159 -2.71 -1.63 53.19
C ILE A 159 -1.74 -2.33 54.14
N ILE A 160 -1.19 -3.46 53.70
CA ILE A 160 -0.16 -4.21 54.43
C ILE A 160 1.05 -4.31 53.50
N GLY A 161 2.15 -3.67 53.85
CA GLY A 161 3.43 -3.78 53.16
C GLY A 161 4.31 -4.89 53.75
N ALA A 162 5.13 -5.50 52.89
CA ALA A 162 6.23 -6.37 53.29
C ALA A 162 7.34 -5.59 54.03
N ASP A 163 7.48 -4.31 53.68
CA ASP A 163 8.42 -3.36 54.23
C ASP A 163 7.89 -1.92 54.09
N GLU A 164 8.71 -0.93 54.47
CA GLU A 164 8.36 0.49 54.42
C GLU A 164 8.05 1.00 52.99
N ASP A 165 8.71 0.43 51.97
CA ASP A 165 8.50 0.79 50.57
C ASP A 165 7.22 0.15 50.02
N GLY A 166 6.92 -1.09 50.40
CA GLY A 166 5.67 -1.77 50.05
C GLY A 166 4.44 -1.03 50.58
N ALA A 167 4.47 -0.62 51.85
CA ALA A 167 3.40 0.21 52.42
C ALA A 167 3.23 1.54 51.66
N TYR A 168 4.34 2.16 51.24
CA TYR A 168 4.31 3.37 50.41
C TYR A 168 3.67 3.13 49.04
N TYR A 169 4.05 2.06 48.33
CA TYR A 169 3.47 1.74 47.03
C TYR A 169 2.00 1.34 47.10
N GLY A 170 1.55 0.73 48.21
CA GLY A 170 0.13 0.53 48.48
C GLY A 170 -0.64 1.85 48.58
N VAL A 171 -0.06 2.88 49.22
CA VAL A 171 -0.65 4.23 49.24
C VAL A 171 -0.64 4.85 47.85
N VAL A 172 0.40 4.64 47.05
CA VAL A 172 0.43 5.11 45.65
C VAL A 172 -0.70 4.48 44.83
N SER A 173 -0.97 3.19 44.98
CA SER A 173 -2.11 2.53 44.31
C SER A 173 -3.45 3.08 44.79
N LEU A 174 -3.62 3.32 46.10
CA LEU A 174 -4.82 3.97 46.63
C LEU A 174 -5.05 5.37 46.03
N ILE A 175 -3.98 6.16 45.85
CA ILE A 175 -4.07 7.48 45.21
C ILE A 175 -4.63 7.34 43.80
N GLN A 176 -4.11 6.41 43.01
CA GLN A 176 -4.58 6.18 41.64
C GLN A 176 -6.04 5.74 41.61
N MET A 177 -6.44 4.82 42.49
CA MET A 177 -7.85 4.40 42.61
C MET A 177 -8.78 5.57 42.94
N MET A 178 -8.36 6.48 43.81
CA MET A 178 -9.17 7.65 44.17
C MET A 178 -9.16 8.73 43.07
N GLU A 179 -8.08 8.86 42.30
CA GLU A 179 -8.02 9.74 41.12
C GLU A 179 -8.90 9.23 39.97
N HIS A 180 -9.13 7.92 39.89
CA HIS A 180 -9.99 7.24 38.92
C HIS A 180 -11.44 7.05 39.37
N LYS A 181 -11.84 7.67 40.49
CA LYS A 181 -13.21 7.55 40.99
C LYS A 181 -14.24 8.11 40.00
N THR A 182 -15.42 7.49 39.96
CA THR A 182 -16.57 7.95 39.16
C THR A 182 -17.59 8.65 40.06
N ASP A 183 -18.75 9.01 39.51
CA ASP A 183 -19.91 9.48 40.28
C ASP A 183 -20.34 8.46 41.38
N ALA A 184 -20.01 7.17 41.20
CA ALA A 184 -20.33 6.09 42.15
C ALA A 184 -19.31 5.99 43.31
N GLY A 185 -18.13 6.59 43.18
CA GLY A 185 -17.01 6.43 44.13
C GLY A 185 -15.81 5.76 43.47
N PHE A 186 -14.85 5.30 44.29
CA PHE A 186 -13.68 4.54 43.82
C PHE A 186 -13.91 3.04 43.93
N ALA A 187 -13.13 2.24 43.22
CA ALA A 187 -13.33 0.79 43.15
C ALA A 187 -13.23 0.11 44.52
N GLU A 188 -14.13 -0.85 44.75
CA GLU A 188 -13.92 -1.89 45.76
C GLU A 188 -13.07 -2.99 45.14
N ALA A 189 -11.88 -3.18 45.69
CA ALA A 189 -10.91 -4.10 45.12
C ALA A 189 -10.00 -4.74 46.17
N GLU A 190 -9.53 -5.93 45.83
CA GLU A 190 -8.42 -6.65 46.46
C GLU A 190 -7.24 -6.64 45.48
N VAL A 191 -6.09 -6.15 45.93
CA VAL A 191 -4.87 -6.01 45.13
C VAL A 191 -3.73 -6.72 45.85
N VAL A 192 -3.03 -7.58 45.11
CA VAL A 192 -1.81 -8.28 45.56
C VAL A 192 -0.70 -7.84 44.62
N ASP A 193 0.36 -7.24 45.14
CA ASP A 193 1.29 -6.56 44.27
C ASP A 193 2.73 -6.52 44.80
N TYR A 194 3.69 -6.56 43.88
CA TYR A 194 5.12 -6.44 44.12
C TYR A 194 5.87 -6.23 42.80
N PRO A 195 7.05 -5.58 42.79
CA PRO A 195 7.83 -5.43 41.59
C PRO A 195 8.66 -6.68 41.26
N THR A 196 8.71 -7.03 39.97
CA THR A 196 9.61 -8.04 39.40
C THR A 196 11.06 -7.58 39.44
N ILE A 197 11.32 -6.33 39.02
CA ILE A 197 12.64 -5.70 39.04
C ILE A 197 12.62 -4.57 40.08
N LYS A 198 13.44 -4.69 41.13
CA LYS A 198 13.36 -3.82 42.33
C LYS A 198 13.83 -2.38 42.08
N LEU A 199 14.89 -2.17 41.30
CA LEU A 199 15.37 -0.83 40.94
C LEU A 199 14.85 -0.43 39.57
N ARG A 200 14.18 0.71 39.47
CA ARG A 200 13.45 1.08 38.25
C ARG A 200 13.34 2.59 38.09
N GLY A 201 13.61 3.05 36.88
CA GLY A 201 13.53 4.45 36.50
C GLY A 201 14.43 4.76 35.33
N TYR A 202 15.25 5.79 35.41
CA TYR A 202 16.00 6.29 34.25
C TYR A 202 17.38 6.87 34.61
N VAL A 203 18.23 6.92 33.60
CA VAL A 203 19.57 7.50 33.65
C VAL A 203 19.65 8.65 32.65
N GLU A 204 19.89 9.88 33.11
CA GLU A 204 20.21 10.99 32.20
C GLU A 204 21.65 10.79 31.72
N GLY A 205 21.84 9.92 30.72
CA GLY A 205 23.13 9.41 30.29
C GLY A 205 23.47 9.68 28.83
N PHE A 206 22.59 10.38 28.10
CA PHE A 206 22.72 10.77 26.71
C PHE A 206 23.78 11.87 26.47
N TYR A 207 24.25 11.95 25.24
CA TYR A 207 24.99 13.10 24.72
C TYR A 207 24.01 14.17 24.21
N GLY A 208 24.31 15.45 24.42
CA GLY A 208 23.47 16.53 23.91
C GLY A 208 23.19 17.63 24.94
N TYR A 209 22.25 18.52 24.64
CA TYR A 209 21.86 19.55 25.61
C TYR A 209 21.26 18.89 26.86
N PRO A 210 21.85 19.10 28.06
CA PRO A 210 21.27 18.55 29.28
C PRO A 210 19.91 19.16 29.55
N TRP A 211 19.07 18.41 30.27
CA TRP A 211 17.77 18.92 30.67
C TRP A 211 17.87 20.17 31.53
N SER A 212 16.84 21.02 31.41
CA SER A 212 16.66 22.12 32.35
C SER A 212 16.39 21.58 33.77
N TRP A 213 16.68 22.38 34.79
CA TRP A 213 16.44 21.96 36.17
C TRP A 213 14.95 21.73 36.48
N ASP A 214 14.07 22.56 35.91
CA ASP A 214 12.63 22.39 36.07
C ASP A 214 12.16 21.12 35.35
N GLY A 215 12.72 20.79 34.17
CA GLY A 215 12.45 19.54 33.47
C GLY A 215 12.86 18.31 34.28
N ARG A 216 14.05 18.31 34.89
CA ARG A 216 14.50 17.22 35.78
C ARG A 216 13.57 17.00 36.97
N LEU A 217 13.15 18.10 37.61
CA LEU A 217 12.24 18.05 38.75
C LEU A 217 10.88 17.49 38.34
N LYS A 218 10.32 18.00 37.24
CA LYS A 218 9.01 17.60 36.74
C LYS A 218 8.99 16.13 36.32
N LEU A 219 10.02 15.65 35.63
CA LEU A 219 10.11 14.25 35.24
C LEU A 219 10.21 13.31 36.45
N MET A 220 10.98 13.69 37.47
CA MET A 220 11.08 12.93 38.72
C MET A 220 9.71 12.84 39.42
N GLN A 221 8.99 13.97 39.51
CA GLN A 221 7.65 14.03 40.10
C GLN A 221 6.61 13.22 39.30
N ASP A 222 6.67 13.25 37.97
CA ASP A 222 5.69 12.55 37.13
C ASP A 222 5.93 11.04 37.13
N SER A 223 7.19 10.61 37.01
CA SER A 223 7.53 9.17 37.00
C SER A 223 7.31 8.50 38.35
N SER A 224 7.47 9.22 39.48
CA SER A 224 7.25 8.66 40.82
C SER A 224 5.79 8.30 41.09
N LYS A 225 4.82 8.92 40.38
CA LYS A 225 3.39 8.56 40.44
C LYS A 225 3.14 7.12 40.01
N TYR A 226 3.96 6.60 39.10
CA TYR A 226 3.91 5.22 38.61
C TYR A 226 4.97 4.37 39.31
N LYS A 227 5.19 4.70 40.59
CA LYS A 227 6.06 4.02 41.55
C LYS A 227 7.57 4.20 41.25
N ALA A 228 8.04 4.89 40.21
CA ALA A 228 9.46 4.87 39.81
C ALA A 228 10.35 5.30 40.98
N ASN A 229 11.50 4.65 41.17
CA ASN A 229 12.25 4.77 42.42
C ASN A 229 13.71 5.18 42.27
N THR A 230 14.22 5.32 41.05
CA THR A 230 15.62 5.69 40.82
C THR A 230 15.78 6.63 39.63
N TYR A 231 16.42 7.78 39.86
CA TYR A 231 16.95 8.64 38.81
C TYR A 231 18.46 8.78 38.95
N ILE A 232 19.19 8.36 37.92
CA ILE A 232 20.64 8.42 37.86
C ILE A 232 21.05 9.69 37.09
N TYR A 233 21.66 10.63 37.81
CA TYR A 233 22.27 11.83 37.24
C TYR A 233 23.66 11.49 36.70
N ALA A 234 23.77 11.37 35.37
CA ALA A 234 25.03 11.14 34.65
C ALA A 234 25.17 11.94 33.34
N PRO A 235 24.73 13.22 33.27
CA PRO A 235 24.75 13.98 32.03
C PRO A 235 26.19 14.15 31.53
N LYS A 236 26.45 13.70 30.30
CA LYS A 236 27.80 13.65 29.72
C LYS A 236 28.47 15.01 29.57
N ASP A 237 27.67 16.07 29.46
CA ASP A 237 28.10 17.46 29.28
C ASP A 237 28.20 18.26 30.59
N ASP A 238 27.87 17.67 31.76
CA ASP A 238 28.19 18.29 33.05
C ASP A 238 29.71 18.13 33.35
N PRO A 239 30.48 19.24 33.37
CA PRO A 239 31.91 19.16 33.62
C PRO A 239 32.23 18.61 35.03
N TYR A 240 31.42 18.87 36.05
CA TYR A 240 31.69 18.43 37.43
C TYR A 240 31.31 16.97 37.68
N HIS A 241 30.54 16.36 36.77
CA HIS A 241 30.34 14.93 36.67
C HIS A 241 31.54 14.25 35.98
N ARG A 242 32.05 14.85 34.89
CA ARG A 242 33.05 14.25 33.99
C ARG A 242 34.40 14.99 34.00
N ALA A 243 34.64 15.93 33.09
CA ALA A 243 35.99 16.45 32.81
C ALA A 243 36.69 17.15 33.99
N GLN A 244 35.91 17.72 34.91
CA GLN A 244 36.31 18.45 36.11
C GLN A 244 35.80 17.75 37.38
N TRP A 245 35.62 16.42 37.37
CA TRP A 245 35.05 15.66 38.48
C TRP A 245 35.76 15.86 39.84
N ARG A 246 37.05 16.27 39.83
CA ARG A 246 37.83 16.56 41.04
C ARG A 246 37.42 17.86 41.73
N GLU A 247 36.84 18.81 41.00
CA GLU A 247 36.45 20.14 41.48
C GLU A 247 35.05 20.13 42.08
N LEU A 248 34.85 20.68 43.27
CA LEU A 248 33.53 20.74 43.92
C LEU A 248 32.53 21.58 43.11
N TYR A 249 31.24 21.26 43.23
CA TYR A 249 30.19 22.08 42.60
C TYR A 249 30.19 23.50 43.21
N PRO A 250 30.04 24.55 42.38
CA PRO A 250 29.72 25.90 42.82
C PRO A 250 28.42 25.95 43.61
N GLU A 251 28.28 26.95 44.49
CA GLU A 251 27.14 27.05 45.42
C GLU A 251 25.78 27.07 44.72
N ASP A 252 25.65 27.77 43.60
CA ASP A 252 24.37 27.90 42.89
C ASP A 252 23.94 26.58 42.24
N GLN A 253 24.89 25.86 41.61
CA GLN A 253 24.64 24.53 41.04
C GLN A 253 24.40 23.48 42.12
N LEU A 254 25.08 23.58 43.26
CA LEU A 254 24.86 22.69 44.40
C LEU A 254 23.45 22.84 44.97
N LYS A 255 22.89 24.07 44.99
CA LYS A 255 21.50 24.30 45.42
C LYS A 255 20.48 23.62 44.50
N GLU A 256 20.79 23.50 43.22
CA GLU A 256 19.93 22.82 42.24
C GLU A 256 19.94 21.30 42.50
N LEU A 257 21.11 20.71 42.70
CA LEU A 257 21.24 19.30 43.11
C LEU A 257 20.59 19.02 44.48
N GLN A 258 20.70 19.95 45.42
CA GLN A 258 20.03 19.86 46.71
C GLN A 258 18.51 19.81 46.57
N LYS A 259 17.93 20.59 45.65
CA LYS A 259 16.49 20.55 45.37
C LYS A 259 16.07 19.20 44.79
N LEU A 260 16.84 18.63 43.86
CA LEU A 260 16.56 17.30 43.32
C LEU A 260 16.61 16.21 44.40
N ALA A 261 17.63 16.26 45.27
CA ALA A 261 17.70 15.33 46.40
C ALA A 261 16.53 15.49 47.38
N GLN A 262 16.08 16.73 47.62
CA GLN A 262 14.89 17.01 48.43
C GLN A 262 13.61 16.50 47.77
N GLU A 263 13.47 16.66 46.46
CA GLU A 263 12.29 16.20 45.74
C GLU A 263 12.20 14.69 45.70
N GLY A 264 13.29 14.00 45.35
CA GLY A 264 13.31 12.55 45.33
C GLY A 264 12.90 11.96 46.69
N LYS A 265 13.35 12.60 47.77
CA LYS A 265 12.96 12.21 49.13
C LYS A 265 11.46 12.33 49.43
N LYS A 266 10.73 13.24 48.79
CA LYS A 266 9.27 13.41 48.98
C LYS A 266 8.46 12.32 48.31
N ASP A 267 8.99 11.69 47.27
CA ASP A 267 8.26 10.76 46.40
C ASP A 267 8.86 9.34 46.41
N ASN A 268 9.63 9.01 47.45
CA ASN A 268 10.38 7.74 47.56
C ASN A 268 11.25 7.42 46.34
N MET A 269 11.79 8.46 45.69
CA MET A 269 12.63 8.35 44.52
C MET A 269 14.07 8.67 44.86
N SER A 270 14.97 7.74 44.56
CA SER A 270 16.38 7.90 44.83
C SER A 270 17.04 8.77 43.76
N PHE A 271 17.51 9.94 44.16
CA PHE A 271 18.42 10.75 43.36
C PHE A 271 19.84 10.20 43.49
N CYS A 272 20.28 9.46 42.47
CA CYS A 272 21.60 8.86 42.39
C CYS A 272 22.56 9.77 41.61
N TRP A 273 23.55 10.35 42.30
CA TRP A 273 24.59 11.14 41.62
C TRP A 273 25.76 10.23 41.22
N SER A 274 26.00 10.07 39.92
CA SER A 274 27.15 9.31 39.44
C SER A 274 28.35 10.23 39.20
N VAL A 275 29.57 9.71 39.34
CA VAL A 275 30.79 10.34 38.83
C VAL A 275 31.28 9.62 37.58
N HIS A 276 31.81 10.35 36.60
CA HIS A 276 32.55 9.78 35.49
C HIS A 276 34.03 10.19 35.60
N PRO A 277 34.90 9.40 36.25
CA PRO A 277 36.28 9.80 36.54
C PRO A 277 37.17 9.97 35.30
N GLY A 278 36.72 9.52 34.12
CA GLY A 278 37.40 9.74 32.85
C GLY A 278 38.76 9.06 32.73
N ASP A 279 39.49 9.41 31.68
CA ASP A 279 40.85 8.92 31.48
C ASP A 279 41.81 9.55 32.51
N GLY A 280 42.72 8.74 33.07
CA GLY A 280 43.81 9.23 33.91
C GLY A 280 43.53 9.34 35.41
N PHE A 281 42.57 8.57 35.95
CA PHE A 281 42.49 8.35 37.39
C PHE A 281 43.78 7.70 37.90
N ASN A 282 44.39 8.27 38.95
CA ASN A 282 45.60 7.74 39.55
C ASN A 282 45.29 6.71 40.64
N TYR A 283 45.34 5.42 40.27
CA TYR A 283 45.11 4.30 41.19
C TYR A 283 46.28 3.98 42.13
N TYR A 284 47.40 4.71 42.04
CA TYR A 284 48.62 4.42 42.82
C TYR A 284 48.85 5.38 43.99
N THR A 285 48.10 6.49 44.06
CA THR A 285 48.10 7.40 45.21
C THR A 285 46.66 7.69 45.64
N ASP A 286 46.49 8.18 46.87
CA ASP A 286 45.17 8.50 47.40
C ASP A 286 44.65 9.88 46.97
N ASP A 287 45.36 10.63 46.12
CA ASP A 287 44.99 12.01 45.79
C ASP A 287 43.62 12.10 45.09
N ASP A 288 43.43 11.26 44.08
CA ASP A 288 42.19 11.17 43.29
C ASP A 288 41.07 10.53 44.11
N TYR A 289 41.36 9.49 44.89
CA TYR A 289 40.40 8.91 45.84
C TYR A 289 39.91 9.95 46.84
N ASN A 290 40.81 10.74 47.43
CA ASN A 290 40.45 11.78 48.38
C ASN A 290 39.65 12.91 47.70
N ALA A 291 39.91 13.22 46.43
CA ALA A 291 39.10 14.18 45.67
C ALA A 291 37.67 13.66 45.44
N LEU A 292 37.54 12.39 45.08
CA LEU A 292 36.25 11.72 44.90
C LEU A 292 35.44 11.74 46.21
N ILE A 293 36.03 11.32 47.32
CA ILE A 293 35.35 11.31 48.62
C ILE A 293 34.96 12.73 49.06
N ARG A 294 35.80 13.76 48.83
CA ARG A 294 35.40 15.16 49.13
C ARG A 294 34.18 15.60 48.32
N LYS A 295 34.09 15.21 47.05
CA LYS A 295 32.92 15.50 46.21
C LYS A 295 31.68 14.77 46.73
N PHE A 296 31.80 13.48 47.01
CA PHE A 296 30.69 12.69 47.57
C PHE A 296 30.21 13.23 48.91
N GLU A 297 31.11 13.67 49.80
CA GLU A 297 30.75 14.33 51.05
C GLU A 297 29.99 15.65 50.82
N GLN A 298 30.41 16.50 49.87
CA GLN A 298 29.68 17.73 49.52
C GLN A 298 28.24 17.44 49.09
N LEU A 299 28.05 16.40 48.28
CA LEU A 299 26.74 16.01 47.75
C LEU A 299 25.90 15.30 48.82
N TYR A 300 26.52 14.49 49.69
CA TYR A 300 25.87 13.90 50.85
C TYR A 300 25.32 14.98 51.79
N ASP A 301 26.12 16.03 52.07
CA ASP A 301 25.69 17.18 52.87
C ASP A 301 24.56 17.97 52.17
N ALA A 302 24.51 17.96 50.84
CA ALA A 302 23.42 18.53 50.05
C ALA A 302 22.14 17.67 50.04
N GLY A 303 22.19 16.44 50.58
CA GLY A 303 21.03 15.55 50.73
C GLY A 303 21.05 14.30 49.85
N VAL A 304 22.07 14.12 48.99
CA VAL A 304 22.18 12.94 48.14
C VAL A 304 22.39 11.68 48.99
N ARG A 305 21.66 10.60 48.69
CA ARG A 305 21.71 9.32 49.43
C ARG A 305 21.90 8.09 48.54
N GLN A 306 22.20 8.27 47.27
CA GLN A 306 22.70 7.21 46.41
C GLN A 306 23.77 7.77 45.47
N PHE A 307 24.79 6.97 45.19
CA PHE A 307 25.95 7.39 44.42
C PHE A 307 26.32 6.35 43.38
N GLY A 308 26.98 6.79 42.31
CA GLY A 308 27.46 5.92 41.25
C GLY A 308 28.86 6.24 40.75
N ILE A 309 29.43 5.29 40.01
CA ILE A 309 30.72 5.44 39.32
C ILE A 309 30.56 4.86 37.91
N SER A 310 30.70 5.72 36.90
CA SER A 310 30.53 5.38 35.49
C SER A 310 31.88 5.37 34.75
N TYR A 311 32.27 4.19 34.25
CA TYR A 311 33.49 3.96 33.46
C TYR A 311 33.19 3.65 31.97
N ASP A 312 32.02 4.03 31.49
CA ASP A 312 31.66 3.99 30.08
C ASP A 312 32.59 4.89 29.23
N ASP A 313 32.70 4.58 27.94
CA ASP A 313 33.38 5.40 26.92
C ASP A 313 34.82 5.86 27.24
N LEU A 314 35.57 5.06 28.00
CA LEU A 314 37.00 5.31 28.25
C LEU A 314 37.90 4.87 27.09
N GLY A 315 38.96 5.65 26.85
CA GLY A 315 39.98 5.36 25.86
C GLY A 315 41.19 4.60 26.42
N GLY A 316 41.87 3.82 25.59
CA GLY A 316 43.16 3.20 25.94
C GLY A 316 43.08 1.94 26.83
N SER A 317 44.15 1.66 27.58
CA SER A 317 44.28 0.43 28.38
C SER A 317 43.67 0.61 29.77
N VAL A 318 42.54 -0.05 30.03
CA VAL A 318 41.81 -0.05 31.32
C VAL A 318 42.01 -1.37 32.08
N SER A 319 41.77 -1.36 33.40
CA SER A 319 41.93 -2.54 34.27
C SER A 319 40.68 -2.78 35.12
N GLY A 320 39.99 -3.89 34.85
CA GLY A 320 38.77 -4.25 35.58
C GLY A 320 39.03 -4.44 37.09
N GLN A 321 40.20 -4.95 37.47
CA GLN A 321 40.58 -5.10 38.87
C GLN A 321 40.71 -3.73 39.57
N GLN A 322 41.38 -2.76 38.94
CA GLN A 322 41.57 -1.43 39.55
C GLN A 322 40.23 -0.70 39.70
N HIS A 323 39.34 -0.83 38.72
CA HIS A 323 38.00 -0.25 38.80
C HIS A 323 37.20 -0.88 39.95
N ALA A 324 37.18 -2.21 40.06
CA ALA A 324 36.49 -2.91 41.14
C ALA A 324 37.08 -2.61 42.53
N ASP A 325 38.41 -2.55 42.66
CA ASP A 325 39.08 -2.22 43.92
C ASP A 325 38.71 -0.80 44.40
N LEU A 326 38.63 0.18 43.50
CA LEU A 326 38.18 1.53 43.83
C LEU A 326 36.71 1.54 44.27
N ILE A 327 35.83 0.90 43.50
CA ILE A 327 34.40 0.83 43.79
C ILE A 327 34.16 0.20 45.15
N ASN A 328 34.78 -0.94 45.45
CA ASN A 328 34.67 -1.60 46.77
C ASN A 328 35.23 -0.74 47.90
N ARG A 329 36.32 0.00 47.65
CA ARG A 329 36.86 0.93 48.65
C ARG A 329 35.84 2.03 48.97
N VAL A 330 35.22 2.63 47.95
CA VAL A 330 34.15 3.62 48.13
C VAL A 330 32.94 3.00 48.84
N ASN A 331 32.52 1.79 48.46
CA ASN A 331 31.40 1.09 49.07
C ASN A 331 31.63 0.92 50.59
N ARG A 332 32.78 0.38 50.97
CA ARG A 332 33.10 0.04 52.37
C ARG A 332 33.44 1.27 53.23
N GLU A 333 34.20 2.22 52.68
CA GLU A 333 34.70 3.37 53.45
C GLU A 333 33.74 4.57 53.47
N PHE A 334 32.80 4.67 52.52
CA PHE A 334 31.83 5.75 52.43
C PHE A 334 30.38 5.24 52.57
N VAL A 335 29.90 4.40 51.64
CA VAL A 335 28.46 3.99 51.60
C VAL A 335 28.05 3.24 52.87
N GLN A 336 28.69 2.11 53.16
CA GLN A 336 28.39 1.29 54.34
C GLN A 336 28.71 2.01 55.66
N LYS A 337 29.65 2.96 55.64
CA LYS A 337 30.04 3.73 56.82
C LYS A 337 29.03 4.81 57.20
N LYS A 338 28.35 5.42 56.23
CA LYS A 338 27.29 6.41 56.46
C LYS A 338 26.03 5.74 57.02
N GLY A 339 25.72 4.53 56.56
CA GLY A 339 24.62 3.70 57.05
C GLY A 339 23.24 4.07 56.49
N ASP A 340 23.08 5.26 55.92
CA ASP A 340 21.85 5.75 55.29
C ASP A 340 22.01 5.98 53.76
N VAL A 341 23.10 5.50 53.16
CA VAL A 341 23.36 5.60 51.71
C VAL A 341 22.97 4.28 51.05
N LYS A 342 22.12 4.34 50.02
CA LYS A 342 21.68 3.19 49.21
C LYS A 342 22.87 2.59 48.42
N PRO A 343 22.78 1.32 47.98
CA PRO A 343 23.88 0.65 47.28
C PRO A 343 24.36 1.40 46.03
N LEU A 344 25.67 1.27 45.72
CA LEU A 344 26.29 1.92 44.57
C LEU A 344 25.73 1.36 43.26
N ILE A 345 25.46 2.26 42.29
CA ILE A 345 25.14 1.89 40.91
C ILE A 345 26.34 2.23 40.03
N VAL A 346 26.88 1.25 39.31
CA VAL A 346 28.12 1.42 38.52
C VAL A 346 27.97 0.88 37.11
N VAL A 347 28.79 1.40 36.19
CA VAL A 347 28.97 0.81 34.85
C VAL A 347 30.46 0.66 34.56
N GLY A 348 30.85 -0.48 34.00
CA GLY A 348 32.23 -0.74 33.58
C GLY A 348 32.48 -0.31 32.13
N THR A 349 33.76 -0.23 31.73
CA THR A 349 34.14 0.07 30.34
C THR A 349 33.72 -1.01 29.33
N ARG A 350 33.54 -2.26 29.79
CA ARG A 350 32.80 -3.27 29.04
C ARG A 350 31.38 -3.27 29.59
N TYR A 351 30.43 -2.82 28.77
CA TYR A 351 29.02 -2.64 29.18
C TYR A 351 28.02 -3.34 28.25
N CYS A 352 28.45 -4.04 27.21
CA CYS A 352 27.58 -4.84 26.33
C CYS A 352 28.26 -6.15 25.88
N ASN A 353 27.47 -7.05 25.28
CA ASN A 353 27.96 -8.36 24.83
C ASN A 353 28.83 -8.26 23.58
N GLY A 354 28.54 -7.33 22.66
CA GLY A 354 29.16 -7.28 21.33
C GLY A 354 30.58 -6.73 21.31
N TRP A 355 30.89 -5.70 22.10
CA TRP A 355 32.15 -4.95 21.97
C TRP A 355 32.63 -4.32 23.28
N GLY A 356 33.89 -3.86 23.29
CA GLY A 356 34.58 -3.26 24.45
C GLY A 356 35.78 -4.09 24.95
N PRO A 357 36.34 -3.78 26.13
CA PRO A 357 37.43 -4.54 26.73
C PRO A 357 37.12 -6.04 26.89
N SER A 358 38.16 -6.88 26.99
CA SER A 358 38.01 -8.35 27.04
C SER A 358 37.11 -8.83 28.18
N MET A 359 36.19 -9.76 27.85
CA MET A 359 35.39 -10.47 28.87
C MET A 359 36.27 -11.17 29.92
N GLN A 360 37.41 -11.74 29.52
CA GLN A 360 38.28 -12.50 30.43
C GLN A 360 39.28 -11.63 31.18
N SER A 361 39.93 -10.67 30.51
CA SER A 361 40.99 -9.87 31.16
C SER A 361 40.48 -8.56 31.80
N TYR A 362 39.27 -8.11 31.48
CA TYR A 362 38.66 -6.92 32.09
C TYR A 362 37.36 -7.27 32.84
N PHE A 363 36.34 -7.80 32.17
CA PHE A 363 35.02 -7.91 32.81
C PHE A 363 34.99 -8.94 33.94
N LYS A 364 35.63 -10.10 33.76
CA LYS A 364 35.76 -11.11 34.82
C LYS A 364 36.37 -10.56 36.11
N PRO A 365 37.59 -9.97 36.13
CA PRO A 365 38.14 -9.42 37.36
C PRO A 365 37.33 -8.23 37.90
N PHE A 366 36.62 -7.48 37.05
CA PHE A 366 35.69 -6.44 37.51
C PHE A 366 34.50 -7.06 38.27
N PHE A 367 33.71 -7.89 37.59
CA PHE A 367 32.44 -8.42 38.09
C PHE A 367 32.62 -9.43 39.24
N SER A 368 33.65 -10.27 39.20
CA SER A 368 33.93 -11.23 40.29
C SER A 368 34.45 -10.57 41.57
N THR A 369 35.02 -9.35 41.49
CA THR A 369 35.64 -8.68 42.65
C THR A 369 34.66 -7.80 43.40
N LEU A 370 33.70 -7.18 42.70
CA LEU A 370 32.75 -6.25 43.29
C LEU A 370 31.99 -6.87 44.48
N ASP A 371 31.73 -6.07 45.50
CA ASP A 371 30.86 -6.46 46.62
C ASP A 371 29.44 -6.81 46.13
N ASP A 372 28.74 -7.70 46.84
CA ASP A 372 27.47 -8.29 46.36
C ASP A 372 26.31 -7.28 46.29
N ASP A 373 26.38 -6.20 47.06
CA ASP A 373 25.40 -5.11 47.08
C ASP A 373 25.58 -4.11 45.94
N VAL A 374 26.70 -4.14 45.21
CA VAL A 374 26.96 -3.20 44.10
C VAL A 374 26.16 -3.58 42.85
N VAL A 375 25.36 -2.63 42.36
CA VAL A 375 24.53 -2.78 41.16
C VAL A 375 25.35 -2.46 39.92
N VAL A 376 25.46 -3.41 38.99
CA VAL A 376 26.28 -3.27 37.77
C VAL A 376 25.38 -3.15 36.54
N MET A 377 25.43 -1.99 35.88
CA MET A 377 24.67 -1.70 34.68
C MET A 377 25.28 -2.35 33.42
N TRP A 378 24.42 -2.76 32.50
CA TRP A 378 24.73 -3.42 31.24
C TRP A 378 23.68 -3.08 30.17
N THR A 379 24.10 -2.74 28.96
CA THR A 379 23.21 -2.25 27.89
C THR A 379 22.60 -3.35 27.02
N GLY A 380 23.04 -4.60 27.22
CA GLY A 380 22.51 -5.78 26.55
C GLY A 380 23.44 -6.32 25.47
N ALA A 381 22.87 -6.76 24.34
CA ALA A 381 23.64 -7.44 23.29
C ALA A 381 24.65 -6.48 22.63
N ASN A 382 24.27 -5.22 22.44
CA ASN A 382 25.08 -4.13 21.92
C ASN A 382 24.78 -2.86 22.71
N THR A 383 25.32 -1.71 22.28
CA THR A 383 25.01 -0.40 22.90
C THR A 383 23.51 -0.13 22.85
N MET A 384 22.90 -0.34 21.69
CA MET A 384 21.46 -0.35 21.51
C MET A 384 21.02 -1.80 21.30
N SER A 385 20.04 -2.28 22.06
CA SER A 385 19.58 -3.67 21.92
C SER A 385 18.20 -3.92 22.49
N ALA A 386 17.59 -5.01 22.04
CA ALA A 386 16.42 -5.61 22.69
C ALA A 386 16.79 -6.17 24.08
N ILE A 387 15.77 -6.37 24.92
CA ILE A 387 15.91 -6.90 26.27
C ILE A 387 15.31 -8.31 26.33
N SER A 388 16.12 -9.29 26.72
CA SER A 388 15.68 -10.66 26.98
C SER A 388 16.56 -11.34 28.02
N LYS A 389 16.05 -12.41 28.64
CA LYS A 389 16.77 -13.14 29.69
C LYS A 389 18.14 -13.64 29.23
N ASP A 390 18.19 -14.24 28.04
CA ASP A 390 19.41 -14.83 27.47
C ASP A 390 20.51 -13.78 27.23
N ILE A 391 20.14 -12.56 26.84
CA ILE A 391 21.10 -11.46 26.62
C ILE A 391 21.85 -11.14 27.92
N TYR A 392 21.18 -11.18 29.06
CA TYR A 392 21.76 -10.85 30.37
C TYR A 392 22.37 -12.07 31.09
N GLU A 393 21.99 -13.30 30.72
CA GLU A 393 22.70 -14.51 31.16
C GLU A 393 24.03 -14.73 30.44
N TRP A 394 24.15 -14.32 29.18
CA TRP A 394 25.38 -14.48 28.41
C TRP A 394 26.64 -13.94 29.12
N PRO A 395 26.70 -12.68 29.58
CA PRO A 395 27.92 -12.14 30.19
C PRO A 395 28.31 -12.85 31.49
N LYS A 396 27.32 -13.31 32.27
CA LYS A 396 27.49 -14.12 33.49
C LYS A 396 28.17 -15.46 33.17
N ASN A 397 27.66 -16.14 32.14
CA ASN A 397 28.17 -17.43 31.69
C ASN A 397 29.59 -17.33 31.12
N GLU A 398 29.88 -16.27 30.35
CA GLU A 398 31.21 -16.05 29.76
C GLU A 398 32.32 -15.94 30.82
N VAL A 399 32.04 -15.30 31.96
CA VAL A 399 33.04 -15.13 33.03
C VAL A 399 32.96 -16.19 34.12
N GLY A 400 31.86 -16.93 34.20
CA GLY A 400 31.58 -17.96 35.20
C GLY A 400 31.14 -17.40 36.56
N VAL A 401 30.42 -16.27 36.56
CA VAL A 401 29.83 -15.63 37.75
C VAL A 401 28.31 -15.64 37.58
N THR A 402 27.63 -16.61 38.20
CA THR A 402 26.20 -16.89 37.95
C THR A 402 25.28 -16.47 39.10
N ASP A 403 25.85 -16.10 40.23
CA ASP A 403 25.16 -15.74 41.48
C ASP A 403 24.82 -14.25 41.59
N LYS A 404 25.19 -13.45 40.58
CA LYS A 404 24.93 -12.00 40.51
C LYS A 404 24.10 -11.64 39.30
N ASN A 405 23.18 -10.70 39.47
CA ASN A 405 22.36 -10.16 38.39
C ASN A 405 22.84 -8.76 37.98
N LEU A 406 22.81 -8.50 36.67
CA LEU A 406 23.10 -7.18 36.09
C LEU A 406 21.84 -6.31 36.11
N ALA A 407 22.02 -5.00 36.04
CA ALA A 407 20.94 -4.05 35.79
C ALA A 407 20.96 -3.61 34.32
N ALA A 408 19.80 -3.41 33.72
CA ALA A 408 19.70 -2.84 32.39
C ALA A 408 19.96 -1.33 32.44
N TRP A 409 20.96 -0.86 31.68
CA TRP A 409 20.96 0.50 31.13
C TRP A 409 20.41 0.36 29.73
N TRP A 410 19.10 0.49 29.58
CA TRP A 410 18.48 0.31 28.29
C TRP A 410 18.53 1.63 27.51
N ASN A 411 19.27 1.64 26.40
CA ASN A 411 19.36 2.82 25.53
C ASN A 411 18.12 2.96 24.65
N TYR A 412 17.01 3.30 25.30
CA TYR A 412 15.74 3.73 24.72
C TYR A 412 15.00 4.55 25.79
N PRO A 413 14.33 5.67 25.45
CA PRO A 413 14.10 6.24 24.12
C PRO A 413 15.22 7.13 23.56
N VAL A 414 16.44 7.15 24.13
CA VAL A 414 17.53 8.04 23.69
C VAL A 414 17.67 8.14 22.16
N ASN A 415 17.83 9.37 21.66
CA ASN A 415 17.90 9.69 20.24
C ASN A 415 19.21 10.42 19.84
N ASP A 416 20.23 10.39 20.70
CA ASP A 416 21.53 11.05 20.47
C ASP A 416 22.37 10.43 19.33
N TYR A 417 21.91 9.32 18.75
CA TYR A 417 22.47 8.70 17.55
C TYR A 417 21.53 8.79 16.33
N CYS A 418 20.33 9.33 16.52
CA CYS A 418 19.28 9.47 15.52
C CYS A 418 18.48 10.77 15.72
N ASP A 419 19.16 11.91 15.87
CA ASP A 419 18.60 13.21 16.26
C ASP A 419 17.33 13.67 15.51
N GLY A 420 17.11 13.22 14.28
CA GLY A 420 15.90 13.53 13.52
C GLY A 420 14.64 12.81 14.03
N ASN A 421 14.77 11.80 14.89
CA ASN A 421 13.69 10.97 15.41
C ASN A 421 13.27 11.41 16.82
N LEU A 422 11.98 11.24 17.11
CA LEU A 422 11.47 11.19 18.48
C LEU A 422 10.96 9.77 18.72
N MET A 423 11.53 9.12 19.72
CA MET A 423 11.30 7.69 19.98
C MET A 423 10.14 7.53 20.96
N MET A 424 8.92 7.48 20.43
CA MET A 424 7.67 7.41 21.21
C MET A 424 6.82 6.20 20.80
N SER A 425 7.44 5.13 20.30
CA SER A 425 6.76 3.90 19.90
C SER A 425 6.47 2.99 21.12
N PRO A 426 5.46 2.09 21.05
CA PRO A 426 5.33 0.97 21.96
C PRO A 426 6.63 0.19 22.08
N LEU A 427 6.89 -0.37 23.27
CA LEU A 427 8.16 -1.03 23.58
C LEU A 427 8.25 -2.45 22.98
N ASP A 428 8.29 -2.55 21.65
CA ASP A 428 8.30 -3.79 20.87
C ASP A 428 9.49 -4.72 21.16
N ASN A 429 10.58 -4.15 21.72
CA ASN A 429 11.87 -4.80 21.89
C ASN A 429 12.10 -5.33 23.32
N LEU A 430 11.05 -5.45 24.13
CA LEU A 430 11.09 -6.02 25.47
C LEU A 430 10.47 -7.41 25.50
N SER A 431 11.17 -8.37 26.10
CA SER A 431 10.67 -9.73 26.32
C SER A 431 10.07 -9.89 27.71
N ASN A 432 8.97 -10.64 27.81
CA ASN A 432 8.27 -10.91 29.08
C ASN A 432 8.90 -12.06 29.90
N ASP A 433 10.09 -12.55 29.52
CA ASP A 433 10.78 -13.65 30.21
C ASP A 433 11.85 -13.20 31.22
N VAL A 434 11.99 -11.89 31.43
CA VAL A 434 13.11 -11.28 32.16
C VAL A 434 12.86 -11.26 33.67
N ASP A 435 13.53 -12.16 34.38
CA ASP A 435 13.50 -12.28 35.84
C ASP A 435 14.90 -12.17 36.47
N ASN A 436 15.92 -11.89 35.65
CA ASN A 436 17.34 -11.97 36.01
C ASN A 436 18.03 -10.60 36.05
N LEU A 437 17.26 -9.52 36.21
CA LEU A 437 17.76 -8.16 36.34
C LEU A 437 17.69 -7.66 37.78
N SER A 438 18.73 -6.94 38.23
CA SER A 438 18.75 -6.24 39.52
C SER A 438 18.22 -4.80 39.41
N GLY A 439 18.13 -4.26 38.20
CA GLY A 439 17.57 -2.95 37.92
C GLY A 439 17.21 -2.76 36.45
N PHE A 440 16.34 -1.81 36.16
CA PHE A 440 15.94 -1.43 34.81
C PHE A 440 15.89 0.09 34.68
N PHE A 441 16.86 0.66 33.97
CA PHE A 441 17.02 2.09 33.80
C PHE A 441 16.99 2.46 32.32
N LEU A 442 16.02 3.27 31.94
CA LEU A 442 15.92 3.82 30.59
C LEU A 442 16.90 4.98 30.41
N ASN A 443 17.60 5.05 29.29
CA ASN A 443 18.29 6.25 28.85
C ASN A 443 17.32 7.06 27.96
N PRO A 444 16.85 8.23 28.42
CA PRO A 444 15.83 9.01 27.74
C PRO A 444 16.40 9.92 26.65
N MET A 445 15.51 10.59 25.93
CA MET A 445 15.87 11.64 24.95
C MET A 445 16.26 12.94 25.66
N SER A 446 16.88 13.85 24.91
CA SER A 446 17.07 15.24 25.37
C SER A 446 15.75 16.02 25.51
N GLN A 447 14.67 15.51 24.91
CA GLN A 447 13.29 15.96 25.05
C GLN A 447 12.66 15.35 26.31
N VAL A 448 12.28 16.17 27.29
CA VAL A 448 11.81 15.74 28.61
C VAL A 448 10.39 15.20 28.53
N GLU A 449 9.48 15.91 27.88
CA GLU A 449 8.06 15.55 27.82
C GLU A 449 7.86 14.32 26.92
N ALA A 450 8.48 14.31 25.73
CA ALA A 450 8.41 13.18 24.81
C ALA A 450 8.97 11.88 25.42
N SER A 451 9.98 11.96 26.30
CA SER A 451 10.56 10.79 26.98
C SER A 451 9.60 10.11 27.96
N LYS A 452 8.56 10.81 28.43
CA LYS A 452 7.63 10.28 29.44
C LYS A 452 6.85 9.07 28.92
N VAL A 453 6.56 9.00 27.62
CA VAL A 453 5.87 7.86 26.99
C VAL A 453 6.62 6.56 27.28
N ALA A 454 7.91 6.51 26.94
CA ALA A 454 8.72 5.32 27.15
C ALA A 454 9.07 5.08 28.62
N ILE A 455 9.28 6.15 29.42
CA ILE A 455 9.57 6.01 30.86
C ILE A 455 8.37 5.39 31.58
N PHE A 456 7.14 5.82 31.29
CA PHE A 456 5.93 5.21 31.84
C PHE A 456 5.91 3.71 31.53
N SER A 457 5.97 3.34 30.25
CA SER A 457 5.87 1.93 29.84
C SER A 457 7.04 1.08 30.31
N GLY A 458 8.24 1.65 30.43
CA GLY A 458 9.41 0.94 30.94
C GLY A 458 9.33 0.69 32.46
N VAL A 459 8.73 1.61 33.21
CA VAL A 459 8.47 1.42 34.65
C VAL A 459 7.34 0.41 34.87
N ASP A 460 6.33 0.41 33.99
CA ASP A 460 5.26 -0.58 33.95
C ASP A 460 5.80 -2.00 33.69
N TYR A 461 6.62 -2.14 32.64
CA TYR A 461 7.35 -3.37 32.34
C TYR A 461 8.20 -3.86 33.52
N ALA A 462 9.01 -2.98 34.13
CA ALA A 462 9.89 -3.38 35.22
C ALA A 462 9.12 -3.85 36.48
N TRP A 463 7.88 -3.40 36.65
CA TRP A 463 7.03 -3.80 37.75
C TRP A 463 6.42 -5.20 37.53
N ASN A 464 5.71 -5.40 36.43
CA ASN A 464 5.12 -6.70 36.07
C ASN A 464 5.59 -7.16 34.69
N VAL A 465 6.77 -7.78 34.63
CA VAL A 465 7.39 -8.22 33.38
C VAL A 465 6.56 -9.30 32.69
N ALA A 466 6.00 -10.25 33.47
CA ALA A 466 5.31 -11.41 32.92
C ALA A 466 4.04 -11.01 32.17
N ASP A 467 3.24 -10.10 32.74
CA ASP A 467 1.96 -9.66 32.18
C ASP A 467 2.01 -8.29 31.49
N PHE A 468 3.22 -7.80 31.18
CA PHE A 468 3.41 -6.55 30.45
C PHE A 468 2.80 -6.63 29.04
N GLU A 469 1.91 -5.69 28.73
CA GLU A 469 1.23 -5.59 27.44
C GLU A 469 1.60 -4.26 26.77
N LYS A 470 2.57 -4.32 25.86
CA LYS A 470 3.18 -3.14 25.22
C LYS A 470 2.19 -2.12 24.63
N MET A 471 1.09 -2.56 24.02
CA MET A 471 0.12 -1.65 23.41
C MET A 471 -0.76 -0.99 24.47
N SER A 472 -1.30 -1.77 25.41
CA SER A 472 -2.08 -1.24 26.54
C SER A 472 -1.28 -0.23 27.37
N SER A 473 -0.02 -0.56 27.67
CA SER A 473 0.89 0.33 28.41
C SER A 473 1.19 1.62 27.64
N TRP A 474 1.36 1.54 26.32
CA TRP A 474 1.62 2.72 25.48
C TRP A 474 0.38 3.60 25.33
N ASP A 475 -0.80 3.00 25.11
CA ASP A 475 -2.07 3.71 25.05
C ASP A 475 -2.29 4.49 26.34
N ARG A 476 -2.07 3.83 27.49
CA ARG A 476 -2.15 4.44 28.80
C ARG A 476 -1.13 5.57 28.98
N ALA A 477 0.13 5.36 28.56
CA ALA A 477 1.16 6.38 28.64
C ALA A 477 0.79 7.65 27.86
N VAL A 478 0.18 7.48 26.67
CA VAL A 478 -0.28 8.61 25.86
C VAL A 478 -1.45 9.32 26.51
N GLU A 479 -2.43 8.60 27.05
CA GLU A 479 -3.59 9.18 27.74
C GLU A 479 -3.21 10.00 28.98
N GLU A 480 -2.19 9.56 29.71
CA GLU A 480 -1.64 10.31 30.85
C GLU A 480 -0.85 11.56 30.43
N LEU A 481 -0.21 11.54 29.25
CA LEU A 481 0.61 12.63 28.76
C LEU A 481 -0.19 13.68 27.96
N VAL A 482 -1.21 13.23 27.23
CA VAL A 482 -2.01 14.00 26.27
C VAL A 482 -3.49 13.69 26.48
N THR A 483 -4.13 14.44 27.37
CA THR A 483 -5.53 14.24 27.77
C THR A 483 -6.55 14.86 26.80
N ASP A 484 -6.14 15.84 26.00
CA ASP A 484 -7.00 16.64 25.13
C ASP A 484 -7.04 16.15 23.68
N ALA A 485 -6.02 15.42 23.22
CA ALA A 485 -5.93 14.88 21.86
C ALA A 485 -5.19 13.51 21.77
N PRO A 486 -5.54 12.50 22.58
CA PRO A 486 -4.78 11.24 22.66
C PRO A 486 -4.72 10.49 21.33
N ASP A 487 -5.83 10.38 20.59
CA ASP A 487 -5.85 9.64 19.32
C ASP A 487 -4.99 10.27 18.23
N ALA A 488 -5.01 11.61 18.14
CA ALA A 488 -4.16 12.36 17.21
C ALA A 488 -2.68 12.18 17.56
N PHE A 489 -2.36 12.19 18.86
CA PHE A 489 -1.00 11.94 19.33
C PHE A 489 -0.54 10.51 19.09
N LYS A 490 -1.40 9.50 19.29
CA LYS A 490 -1.09 8.09 19.00
C LYS A 490 -0.73 7.91 17.53
N ARG A 491 -1.54 8.41 16.59
CA ARG A 491 -1.24 8.36 15.14
C ARG A 491 0.05 9.10 14.81
N PHE A 492 0.27 10.27 15.37
CA PHE A 492 1.49 11.03 15.15
C PHE A 492 2.75 10.31 15.67
N ALA A 493 2.74 9.83 16.91
CA ALA A 493 3.86 9.11 17.51
C ALA A 493 4.19 7.81 16.74
N ASP A 494 3.15 7.13 16.24
CA ASP A 494 3.28 5.95 15.38
C ASP A 494 3.92 6.26 14.02
N ASN A 495 3.90 7.51 13.56
CA ASN A 495 4.42 7.94 12.26
C ASN A 495 5.82 8.59 12.31
N ILE A 496 6.50 8.62 13.45
CA ILE A 496 7.80 9.33 13.59
C ILE A 496 8.90 8.51 14.29
N SER A 497 8.54 7.33 14.80
CA SER A 497 9.40 6.54 15.69
C SER A 497 10.19 5.45 14.96
N TYR A 498 10.14 5.38 13.62
CA TYR A 498 10.83 4.33 12.86
C TYR A 498 12.34 4.39 13.03
N ILE A 499 12.94 3.25 13.39
CA ILE A 499 14.37 3.02 13.28
C ILE A 499 14.65 1.56 12.99
N LYS A 500 15.74 1.31 12.26
CA LYS A 500 16.28 -0.02 12.00
C LYS A 500 17.81 0.00 12.15
N ASP A 501 18.29 -0.22 13.37
CA ASP A 501 19.71 -0.16 13.73
C ASP A 501 20.04 -1.14 14.88
N GLY A 502 20.27 -2.42 14.55
CA GLY A 502 20.47 -3.50 15.52
C GLY A 502 19.20 -4.02 16.22
N PHE A 503 18.12 -3.24 16.18
CA PHE A 503 16.74 -3.55 16.55
C PHE A 503 15.81 -2.72 15.66
N GLU A 504 14.52 -3.04 15.63
CA GLU A 504 13.54 -2.34 14.80
C GLU A 504 12.35 -1.89 15.64
N PHE A 505 11.89 -0.66 15.41
CA PHE A 505 10.58 -0.19 15.85
C PHE A 505 9.70 -0.01 14.62
N ASP A 506 8.43 -0.41 14.71
CA ASP A 506 7.49 -0.27 13.59
C ASP A 506 6.92 1.15 13.48
N GLU A 507 6.30 1.48 12.34
CA GLU A 507 5.75 2.83 12.05
C GLU A 507 4.54 2.78 11.10
N SER A 508 3.53 3.63 11.29
CA SER A 508 2.31 3.66 10.45
C SER A 508 1.53 2.33 10.49
N ARG A 509 1.43 1.71 11.66
CA ARG A 509 0.78 0.40 11.86
C ARG A 509 -0.70 0.43 11.54
N TYR A 510 -1.37 1.54 11.83
CA TYR A 510 -2.80 1.71 11.56
C TYR A 510 -3.12 1.80 10.06
N LEU A 511 -2.15 2.13 9.20
CA LEU A 511 -2.35 2.25 7.73
C LEU A 511 -2.03 0.97 6.96
N VAL A 512 -1.61 -0.11 7.63
CA VAL A 512 -1.10 -1.30 6.94
C VAL A 512 -2.16 -1.94 6.04
N GLU A 513 -3.42 -1.98 6.47
CA GLU A 513 -4.49 -2.55 5.68
C GLU A 513 -4.79 -1.71 4.43
N ASP A 514 -4.89 -0.39 4.56
CA ASP A 514 -5.24 0.52 3.47
C ASP A 514 -4.10 0.65 2.44
N LEU A 515 -2.84 0.68 2.90
CA LEU A 515 -1.66 0.61 2.02
C LEU A 515 -1.61 -0.69 1.21
N ASN A 516 -1.97 -1.82 1.83
CA ASN A 516 -2.08 -3.10 1.11
C ASN A 516 -3.27 -3.09 0.13
N GLY A 517 -4.36 -2.41 0.48
CA GLY A 517 -5.52 -2.18 -0.38
C GLY A 517 -5.12 -1.47 -1.68
N LEU A 518 -4.45 -0.31 -1.57
CA LEU A 518 -3.93 0.41 -2.73
C LEU A 518 -2.94 -0.43 -3.54
N THR A 519 -1.99 -1.08 -2.87
CA THR A 519 -1.01 -1.95 -3.54
C THR A 519 -1.70 -3.05 -4.36
N THR A 520 -2.77 -3.65 -3.82
CA THR A 520 -3.55 -4.68 -4.51
C THR A 520 -4.32 -4.11 -5.69
N ALA A 521 -4.94 -2.93 -5.52
CA ALA A 521 -5.67 -2.26 -6.59
C ALA A 521 -4.75 -1.93 -7.77
N LEU A 522 -3.56 -1.36 -7.49
CA LEU A 522 -2.55 -1.06 -8.50
C LEU A 522 -2.06 -2.34 -9.20
N GLN A 523 -1.86 -3.46 -8.49
CA GLN A 523 -1.41 -4.73 -9.08
C GLN A 523 -2.47 -5.40 -9.98
N THR A 524 -3.75 -5.13 -9.72
CA THR A 524 -4.84 -5.76 -10.46
C THR A 524 -5.40 -4.87 -11.56
N GLY A 525 -5.14 -3.56 -11.50
CA GLY A 525 -5.79 -2.57 -12.35
C GLY A 525 -7.28 -2.38 -12.02
N GLU A 526 -7.75 -2.87 -10.87
CA GLU A 526 -9.16 -2.82 -10.45
C GLU A 526 -9.28 -2.12 -9.09
N GLY A 527 -10.23 -1.17 -8.98
CA GLY A 527 -10.56 -0.52 -7.71
C GLY A 527 -9.54 0.52 -7.22
N ILE A 528 -8.78 1.12 -8.13
CA ILE A 528 -7.71 2.09 -7.80
C ILE A 528 -8.31 3.35 -7.17
N THR A 529 -9.35 3.92 -7.76
CA THR A 529 -10.06 5.10 -7.23
C THR A 529 -10.56 4.85 -5.81
N GLU A 530 -11.24 3.74 -5.55
CA GLU A 530 -11.77 3.44 -4.21
C GLU A 530 -10.66 3.27 -3.17
N ALA A 531 -9.56 2.60 -3.52
CA ALA A 531 -8.42 2.43 -2.61
C ALA A 531 -7.69 3.76 -2.36
N ALA A 532 -7.56 4.61 -3.38
CA ALA A 532 -6.99 5.94 -3.26
C ALA A 532 -7.87 6.87 -2.39
N GLU A 533 -9.20 6.81 -2.53
CA GLU A 533 -10.14 7.57 -1.70
C GLU A 533 -10.00 7.22 -0.20
N VAL A 534 -9.89 5.94 0.14
CA VAL A 534 -9.69 5.49 1.54
C VAL A 534 -8.40 6.09 2.13
N LEU A 535 -7.26 5.92 1.44
CA LEU A 535 -5.99 6.50 1.92
C LEU A 535 -6.00 8.03 1.92
N LYS A 536 -6.73 8.67 1.00
CA LYS A 536 -6.90 10.12 0.98
C LYS A 536 -7.60 10.61 2.26
N GLU A 537 -8.62 9.89 2.73
CA GLU A 537 -9.29 10.16 4.02
C GLU A 537 -8.35 9.97 5.21
N ASP A 538 -7.48 8.96 5.18
CA ASP A 538 -6.45 8.77 6.21
C ASP A 538 -5.46 9.94 6.27
N PHE A 539 -4.95 10.38 5.11
CA PHE A 539 -4.07 11.55 5.05
C PHE A 539 -4.81 12.83 5.46
N GLN A 540 -6.11 12.94 5.18
CA GLN A 540 -6.92 14.06 5.65
C GLN A 540 -7.06 14.05 7.19
N THR A 541 -7.18 12.87 7.79
CA THR A 541 -7.17 12.69 9.25
C THR A 541 -5.82 13.12 9.84
N MET A 542 -4.69 12.78 9.21
CA MET A 542 -3.36 13.23 9.63
C MET A 542 -3.23 14.77 9.59
N LEU A 543 -3.86 15.44 8.61
CA LEU A 543 -3.90 16.91 8.56
C LEU A 543 -4.74 17.52 9.70
N ASP A 544 -5.81 16.84 10.12
CA ASP A 544 -6.61 17.27 11.26
C ASP A 544 -5.88 17.03 12.59
N ASP A 545 -5.12 15.93 12.70
CA ASP A 545 -4.23 15.67 13.83
C ASP A 545 -3.24 16.83 14.03
N CYS A 546 -2.66 17.36 12.94
CA CYS A 546 -1.76 18.52 13.02
C CYS A 546 -2.38 19.74 13.69
N LYS A 547 -3.71 19.96 13.53
CA LYS A 547 -4.42 21.07 14.17
C LYS A 547 -4.58 20.82 15.67
N ALA A 548 -4.88 19.59 16.07
CA ALA A 548 -4.98 19.21 17.48
C ALA A 548 -3.63 19.31 18.18
N LEU A 549 -2.58 18.73 17.58
CA LEU A 549 -1.22 18.67 18.11
C LEU A 549 -0.55 20.04 18.29
N ARG A 550 -0.95 21.06 17.52
CA ARG A 550 -0.47 22.44 17.69
C ARG A 550 -1.08 23.15 18.89
N ASN A 551 -2.16 22.62 19.46
CA ASN A 551 -2.93 23.23 20.52
C ASN A 551 -2.98 22.36 21.79
N LEU A 552 -2.02 21.46 21.98
CA LEU A 552 -1.96 20.60 23.17
C LEU A 552 -1.89 21.42 24.46
N GLU A 553 -2.60 20.97 25.50
CA GLU A 553 -2.51 21.55 26.85
C GLU A 553 -1.09 21.45 27.43
N ASN A 554 -0.34 20.40 27.06
CA ASN A 554 1.08 20.26 27.41
C ASN A 554 1.95 21.12 26.47
N GLU A 555 2.14 22.40 26.82
CA GLU A 555 2.94 23.35 26.03
C GLU A 555 4.39 22.90 25.80
N GLY A 556 5.00 22.20 26.78
CA GLY A 556 6.37 21.70 26.65
C GLY A 556 6.47 20.59 25.60
N LEU A 557 5.51 19.66 25.59
CA LEU A 557 5.44 18.64 24.56
C LEU A 557 5.16 19.26 23.18
N ALA A 558 4.24 20.22 23.10
CA ALA A 558 3.92 20.92 21.86
C ALA A 558 5.16 21.61 21.25
N GLU A 559 6.03 22.18 22.08
CA GLU A 559 7.31 22.76 21.66
C GLU A 559 8.28 21.68 21.14
N GLU A 560 8.44 20.58 21.88
CA GLU A 560 9.34 19.47 21.52
C GLU A 560 8.95 18.81 20.18
N ILE A 561 7.66 18.67 19.88
CA ILE A 561 7.18 17.99 18.66
C ILE A 561 6.97 18.93 17.46
N ALA A 562 7.11 20.24 17.63
CA ALA A 562 6.64 21.23 16.65
C ALA A 562 7.20 21.03 15.22
N GLN A 563 8.49 20.71 15.10
CA GLN A 563 9.12 20.49 13.79
C GLN A 563 8.66 19.18 13.14
N HIS A 564 8.50 18.13 13.94
CA HIS A 564 7.92 16.86 13.49
C HIS A 564 6.48 17.03 13.03
N VAL A 565 5.66 17.82 13.73
CA VAL A 565 4.27 18.14 13.31
C VAL A 565 4.26 18.89 11.97
N ASN A 566 5.19 19.82 11.74
CA ASN A 566 5.27 20.52 10.45
C ASN A 566 5.67 19.58 9.30
N ALA A 567 6.59 18.64 9.54
CA ALA A 567 6.93 17.62 8.57
C ALA A 567 5.78 16.62 8.36
N TYR A 568 5.04 16.28 9.42
CA TYR A 568 3.85 15.44 9.36
C TYR A 568 2.74 16.07 8.51
N GLU A 569 2.48 17.37 8.66
CA GLU A 569 1.55 18.11 7.82
C GLU A 569 1.98 18.09 6.33
N ALA A 570 3.28 18.29 6.06
CA ALA A 570 3.80 18.25 4.70
C ALA A 570 3.67 16.84 4.09
N VAL A 571 4.01 15.79 4.83
CA VAL A 571 3.85 14.39 4.39
C VAL A 571 2.39 14.05 4.16
N ALA A 572 1.48 14.48 5.04
CA ALA A 572 0.04 14.26 4.88
C ALA A 572 -0.53 15.04 3.68
N THR A 573 -0.08 16.28 3.44
CA THR A 573 -0.46 17.06 2.26
C THR A 573 0.01 16.38 0.98
N ALA A 574 1.24 15.86 0.99
CA ALA A 574 1.78 15.06 -0.11
C ALA A 574 0.95 13.78 -0.31
N GLY A 575 0.53 13.12 0.77
CA GLY A 575 -0.36 11.97 0.73
C GLY A 575 -1.71 12.23 0.08
N VAL A 576 -2.41 13.31 0.49
CA VAL A 576 -3.68 13.72 -0.12
C VAL A 576 -3.50 13.96 -1.63
N ALA A 577 -2.47 14.72 -2.02
CA ALA A 577 -2.21 15.04 -3.42
C ALA A 577 -1.80 13.81 -4.23
N GLY A 578 -1.03 12.89 -3.65
CA GLY A 578 -0.65 11.64 -4.30
C GLY A 578 -1.84 10.72 -4.57
N MET A 579 -2.79 10.63 -3.63
CA MET A 579 -4.01 9.86 -3.85
C MET A 579 -4.93 10.54 -4.87
N GLU A 580 -5.00 11.87 -4.86
CA GLU A 580 -5.73 12.62 -5.90
C GLU A 580 -5.14 12.39 -7.29
N ALA A 581 -3.82 12.31 -7.44
CA ALA A 581 -3.19 12.03 -8.72
C ALA A 581 -3.61 10.67 -9.30
N PHE A 582 -3.85 9.64 -8.47
CA PHE A 582 -4.40 8.36 -8.94
C PHE A 582 -5.86 8.48 -9.38
N ILE A 583 -6.67 9.25 -8.64
CA ILE A 583 -8.07 9.50 -8.99
C ILE A 583 -8.15 10.25 -10.33
N ASP A 584 -7.40 11.34 -10.46
CA ASP A 584 -7.30 12.13 -11.69
C ASP A 584 -6.80 11.29 -12.88
N ALA A 585 -5.87 10.35 -12.64
CA ALA A 585 -5.36 9.43 -13.65
C ALA A 585 -6.43 8.45 -14.16
N GLU A 586 -7.25 7.89 -13.27
CA GLU A 586 -8.39 7.02 -13.61
C GLU A 586 -9.52 7.80 -14.31
N GLU A 587 -9.69 9.08 -13.99
CA GLU A 587 -10.68 9.98 -14.61
C GLU A 587 -10.20 10.61 -15.94
N GLU A 588 -8.98 10.28 -16.40
CA GLU A 588 -8.33 10.86 -17.58
C GLU A 588 -8.12 12.40 -17.48
N ASP A 589 -8.14 12.98 -16.27
CA ASP A 589 -7.87 14.41 -16.04
C ASP A 589 -6.36 14.68 -15.99
N ILE A 590 -5.77 14.93 -17.16
CA ILE A 590 -4.35 15.23 -17.31
C ILE A 590 -3.96 16.49 -16.50
N ALA A 591 -4.80 17.52 -16.48
CA ALA A 591 -4.45 18.78 -15.82
C ALA A 591 -4.49 18.63 -14.30
N GLY A 592 -5.55 17.99 -13.77
CA GLY A 592 -5.68 17.65 -12.35
C GLY A 592 -4.51 16.78 -11.88
N CYS A 593 -4.22 15.70 -12.62
CA CYS A 593 -3.14 14.78 -12.27
C CYS A 593 -1.79 15.49 -12.17
N LEU A 594 -1.45 16.37 -13.12
CA LEU A 594 -0.20 17.15 -13.07
C LEU A 594 -0.14 18.14 -11.90
N GLU A 595 -1.24 18.80 -11.56
CA GLU A 595 -1.32 19.71 -10.39
C GLU A 595 -1.16 18.94 -9.08
N SER A 596 -1.80 17.78 -8.97
CA SER A 596 -1.71 16.85 -7.85
C SER A 596 -0.27 16.33 -7.67
N LEU A 597 0.39 15.91 -8.76
CA LEU A 597 1.79 15.46 -8.72
C LEU A 597 2.77 16.57 -8.35
N GLN A 598 2.57 17.78 -8.85
CA GLN A 598 3.38 18.93 -8.44
C GLN A 598 3.24 19.18 -6.92
N THR A 599 2.01 19.15 -6.41
CA THR A 599 1.75 19.36 -4.98
C THR A 599 2.37 18.27 -4.10
N LEU A 600 2.31 17.01 -4.56
CA LEU A 600 3.00 15.87 -3.95
C LEU A 600 4.51 16.13 -3.82
N GLU A 601 5.17 16.45 -4.94
CA GLU A 601 6.62 16.64 -4.99
C GLU A 601 7.09 17.85 -4.15
N GLU A 602 6.39 18.97 -4.25
CA GLU A 602 6.69 20.18 -3.47
C GLU A 602 6.60 19.91 -1.97
N ASN A 603 5.61 19.15 -1.51
CA ASN A 603 5.43 18.85 -0.09
C ASN A 603 6.37 17.75 0.42
N LEU A 604 6.72 16.76 -0.40
CA LEU A 604 7.80 15.83 -0.09
C LEU A 604 9.14 16.56 0.08
N ALA A 605 9.44 17.53 -0.79
CA ALA A 605 10.62 18.38 -0.67
C ALA A 605 10.54 19.29 0.58
N LYS A 606 9.38 19.90 0.84
CA LYS A 606 9.13 20.72 2.03
C LYS A 606 9.33 19.94 3.33
N ALA A 607 8.90 18.68 3.41
CA ALA A 607 9.10 17.82 4.57
C ALA A 607 10.60 17.66 4.93
N GLN A 608 11.51 17.75 3.95
CA GLN A 608 12.97 17.68 4.17
C GLN A 608 13.59 18.98 4.68
N THR A 609 12.79 20.06 4.80
CA THR A 609 13.28 21.38 5.24
C THR A 609 13.14 21.60 6.75
N PHE A 610 12.31 20.82 7.43
CA PHE A 610 12.09 20.92 8.87
C PHE A 610 13.21 20.22 9.64
N LYS A 611 13.77 20.93 10.62
CA LYS A 611 14.98 20.51 11.32
C LYS A 611 14.88 20.74 12.81
N VAL A 612 15.55 19.87 13.55
CA VAL A 612 15.79 20.01 14.99
C VAL A 612 17.28 20.16 15.27
N THR A 613 17.58 20.89 16.32
CA THR A 613 18.96 21.18 16.72
C THR A 613 19.44 20.16 17.74
N SER A 614 20.61 19.58 17.52
CA SER A 614 21.31 18.72 18.50
C SER A 614 22.71 19.24 18.81
N LEU A 615 23.29 18.79 19.93
CA LEU A 615 24.66 19.11 20.33
C LEU A 615 25.52 17.86 20.19
N GLU A 616 26.47 17.92 19.27
CA GLU A 616 27.39 16.83 18.96
C GLU A 616 28.82 17.14 19.43
N SER A 617 29.70 16.13 19.40
CA SER A 617 31.14 16.30 19.71
C SER A 617 31.83 17.40 18.88
N GLY A 618 31.32 17.71 17.68
CA GLY A 618 31.77 18.78 16.79
C GLY A 618 31.11 20.15 17.01
N GLY A 619 30.15 20.26 17.94
CA GLY A 619 29.30 21.42 18.18
C GLY A 619 27.85 21.21 17.74
N THR A 620 27.09 22.29 17.69
CA THR A 620 25.67 22.28 17.34
C THR A 620 25.44 21.87 15.88
N GLN A 621 24.49 20.96 15.64
CA GLN A 621 24.09 20.49 14.30
C GLN A 621 22.57 20.62 14.09
N GLU A 622 22.17 20.69 12.81
CA GLU A 622 20.77 20.76 12.38
C GLU A 622 20.40 19.47 11.65
N ASN A 623 19.45 18.72 12.20
CA ASN A 623 19.04 17.41 11.72
C ASN A 623 17.65 17.45 11.14
N VAL A 624 17.46 16.88 9.94
CA VAL A 624 16.14 16.79 9.30
C VAL A 624 15.27 15.80 10.09
N VAL A 625 14.07 16.24 10.46
CA VAL A 625 13.12 15.40 11.21
C VAL A 625 12.62 14.23 10.36
N LYS A 626 12.33 13.11 11.02
CA LYS A 626 11.90 11.86 10.41
C LYS A 626 10.42 11.62 10.64
N VAL A 627 9.71 11.34 9.54
CA VAL A 627 8.25 11.12 9.53
C VAL A 627 7.89 10.19 8.39
N GLY A 628 7.16 9.11 8.67
CA GLY A 628 6.64 8.17 7.67
C GLY A 628 7.73 7.52 6.84
N GLU A 629 8.92 7.30 7.42
CA GLU A 629 10.11 6.83 6.70
C GLU A 629 10.01 5.36 6.26
N LYS A 630 9.24 4.53 6.95
CA LYS A 630 9.12 3.08 6.68
C LYS A 630 8.13 2.76 5.57
N ARG A 631 6.96 3.39 5.56
CA ARG A 631 5.83 3.01 4.67
C ARG A 631 5.33 4.18 3.81
N ILE A 632 4.97 5.30 4.45
CA ILE A 632 4.31 6.42 3.76
C ILE A 632 5.22 7.06 2.71
N LYS A 633 6.39 7.60 3.10
CA LYS A 633 7.30 8.27 2.16
C LYS A 633 7.81 7.35 1.05
N PRO A 634 8.19 6.08 1.30
CA PRO A 634 8.51 5.15 0.22
C PRO A 634 7.37 4.99 -0.79
N MET A 635 6.13 4.80 -0.33
CA MET A 635 4.98 4.71 -1.23
C MET A 635 4.77 6.01 -2.03
N LEU A 636 4.80 7.16 -1.37
CA LEU A 636 4.58 8.47 -2.01
C LEU A 636 5.63 8.81 -3.08
N LYS A 637 6.85 8.26 -3.00
CA LYS A 637 7.88 8.45 -4.02
C LYS A 637 7.58 7.70 -5.33
N GLU A 638 6.80 6.63 -5.27
CA GLU A 638 6.44 5.82 -6.45
C GLU A 638 5.18 6.36 -7.15
N VAL A 639 4.38 7.20 -6.47
CA VAL A 639 3.11 7.71 -6.98
C VAL A 639 3.25 8.46 -8.31
N SER A 640 4.27 9.31 -8.47
CA SER A 640 4.46 10.10 -9.70
C SER A 640 4.56 9.21 -10.93
N THR A 641 5.41 8.19 -10.89
CA THR A 641 5.58 7.22 -11.97
C THR A 641 4.30 6.40 -12.20
N GLN A 642 3.66 5.90 -11.13
CA GLN A 642 2.51 5.01 -11.23
C GLN A 642 1.27 5.74 -11.76
N ALA A 643 0.95 6.92 -11.23
CA ALA A 643 -0.18 7.74 -11.67
C ALA A 643 -0.02 8.20 -13.11
N GLN A 644 1.19 8.62 -13.52
CA GLN A 644 1.45 8.96 -14.93
C GLN A 644 1.31 7.76 -15.86
N THR A 645 1.74 6.57 -15.43
CA THR A 645 1.58 5.34 -16.22
C THR A 645 0.11 5.04 -16.44
N ILE A 646 -0.69 5.02 -15.37
CA ILE A 646 -2.14 4.82 -15.42
C ILE A 646 -2.80 5.86 -16.33
N LEU A 647 -2.49 7.15 -16.13
CA LEU A 647 -3.03 8.24 -16.92
C LEU A 647 -2.72 8.07 -18.42
N MET A 648 -1.46 7.74 -18.77
CA MET A 648 -1.06 7.57 -20.16
C MET A 648 -1.68 6.34 -20.80
N GLU A 649 -1.84 5.24 -20.07
CA GLU A 649 -2.54 4.04 -20.54
C GLU A 649 -4.02 4.33 -20.81
N ASN A 650 -4.70 5.02 -19.90
CA ASN A 650 -6.11 5.40 -20.05
C ASN A 650 -6.32 6.39 -21.20
N VAL A 651 -5.50 7.45 -21.29
CA VAL A 651 -5.66 8.51 -22.31
C VAL A 651 -5.26 8.04 -23.72
N LYS A 652 -4.13 7.34 -23.88
CA LYS A 652 -3.68 6.86 -25.21
C LYS A 652 -4.58 5.72 -25.70
N GLY A 653 -5.02 4.87 -24.78
CA GLY A 653 -5.69 3.62 -25.09
C GLY A 653 -4.77 2.60 -25.77
N GLU A 654 -5.17 1.33 -25.73
CA GLU A 654 -4.39 0.27 -26.37
C GLU A 654 -4.60 0.27 -27.90
N ILE A 655 -3.50 0.38 -28.65
CA ILE A 655 -3.50 0.22 -30.11
C ILE A 655 -3.02 -1.19 -30.44
N PRO A 656 -3.90 -2.18 -30.63
CA PRO A 656 -3.47 -3.56 -30.87
C PRO A 656 -2.85 -3.72 -32.25
N ALA A 657 -1.91 -4.65 -32.37
CA ALA A 657 -1.46 -5.14 -33.66
C ALA A 657 -2.64 -5.79 -34.40
N LYS A 658 -2.88 -5.40 -35.65
CA LYS A 658 -4.02 -5.91 -36.42
C LYS A 658 -3.66 -6.23 -37.86
N VAL A 659 -4.33 -7.25 -38.40
CA VAL A 659 -4.25 -7.59 -39.82
C VAL A 659 -4.91 -6.50 -40.65
N ILE A 660 -4.29 -6.15 -41.77
CA ILE A 660 -4.82 -5.19 -42.74
C ILE A 660 -4.89 -5.88 -44.11
N GLY A 661 -5.93 -5.61 -44.87
CA GLY A 661 -6.08 -6.19 -46.20
C GLY A 661 -7.47 -6.01 -46.75
N ASN A 662 -7.59 -6.14 -48.07
CA ASN A 662 -8.85 -6.13 -48.80
C ASN A 662 -9.05 -7.42 -49.62
N ALA A 663 -8.21 -8.43 -49.38
CA ALA A 663 -8.35 -9.76 -49.96
C ALA A 663 -9.37 -10.61 -49.19
N ALA A 664 -9.90 -11.66 -49.83
CA ALA A 664 -10.78 -12.61 -49.16
C ALA A 664 -10.04 -13.44 -48.10
N ASN A 665 -10.79 -14.02 -47.15
CA ASN A 665 -10.30 -14.96 -46.12
C ASN A 665 -9.29 -14.39 -45.10
N LEU A 666 -9.48 -13.14 -44.65
CA LEU A 666 -8.62 -12.52 -43.63
C LEU A 666 -9.22 -12.49 -42.21
N ASP A 667 -10.52 -12.78 -42.07
CA ASP A 667 -11.28 -12.56 -40.83
C ASP A 667 -10.77 -13.33 -39.58
N ASN A 668 -10.05 -14.43 -39.78
CA ASN A 668 -9.50 -15.27 -38.70
C ASN A 668 -7.97 -15.21 -38.61
N VAL A 669 -7.34 -14.25 -39.29
CA VAL A 669 -5.89 -14.07 -39.23
C VAL A 669 -5.59 -13.10 -38.10
N GLU A 670 -4.70 -13.48 -37.19
CA GLU A 670 -4.26 -12.65 -36.06
C GLU A 670 -2.78 -12.33 -36.20
N VAL A 671 -2.37 -11.20 -35.61
CA VAL A 671 -0.96 -10.85 -35.47
C VAL A 671 -0.43 -11.49 -34.18
N VAL A 672 0.64 -12.27 -34.30
CA VAL A 672 1.32 -12.92 -33.19
C VAL A 672 2.52 -12.08 -32.77
N LEU A 673 2.57 -11.70 -31.49
CA LEU A 673 3.76 -11.14 -30.84
C LEU A 673 4.53 -12.26 -30.14
N ASP A 674 5.80 -12.46 -30.52
CA ASP A 674 6.68 -13.48 -29.95
C ASP A 674 8.10 -12.92 -29.81
N GLN A 675 8.58 -12.81 -28.56
CA GLN A 675 9.89 -12.24 -28.21
C GLN A 675 10.16 -10.88 -28.89
N GLY A 676 9.16 -9.99 -28.85
CA GLY A 676 9.22 -8.67 -29.49
C GLY A 676 9.00 -8.66 -31.01
N ASN A 677 8.84 -9.82 -31.67
CA ASN A 677 8.63 -9.89 -33.12
C ASN A 677 7.15 -10.07 -33.46
N TYR A 678 6.69 -9.39 -34.52
CA TYR A 678 5.30 -9.48 -34.97
C TYR A 678 5.20 -10.31 -36.24
N SER A 679 4.19 -11.18 -36.33
CA SER A 679 3.95 -11.95 -37.56
C SER A 679 2.50 -12.35 -37.79
N ILE A 680 2.12 -12.54 -39.05
CA ILE A 680 0.91 -13.27 -39.45
C ILE A 680 1.32 -14.58 -40.12
N ASN A 681 0.56 -15.65 -39.89
CA ASN A 681 0.94 -17.00 -40.30
C ASN A 681 -0.21 -17.71 -41.04
N ASN A 682 0.14 -18.61 -41.94
CA ASN A 682 -0.80 -19.50 -42.66
C ASN A 682 -1.96 -18.81 -43.41
N VAL A 683 -1.68 -17.71 -44.10
CA VAL A 683 -2.71 -16.98 -44.87
C VAL A 683 -2.83 -17.54 -46.29
N GLN A 684 -4.02 -18.03 -46.65
CA GLN A 684 -4.32 -18.55 -48.00
C GLN A 684 -5.39 -17.71 -48.68
N THR A 685 -5.01 -17.01 -49.74
CA THR A 685 -5.93 -16.17 -50.50
C THR A 685 -5.48 -15.99 -51.96
N THR A 686 -6.31 -15.35 -52.76
CA THR A 686 -5.98 -14.92 -54.12
C THR A 686 -6.03 -13.40 -54.14
N LEU A 687 -4.91 -12.75 -54.49
CA LEU A 687 -4.84 -11.31 -54.64
C LEU A 687 -5.15 -10.91 -56.08
N ASN A 688 -6.25 -10.23 -56.33
CA ASN A 688 -6.52 -9.53 -57.59
C ASN A 688 -5.63 -8.28 -57.74
N SER A 689 -5.63 -7.66 -58.91
CA SER A 689 -4.88 -6.42 -59.14
C SER A 689 -5.29 -5.34 -58.14
N GLY A 690 -4.31 -4.82 -57.38
CA GLY A 690 -4.51 -3.82 -56.33
C GLY A 690 -4.91 -4.39 -54.96
N GLU A 691 -5.21 -5.69 -54.85
CA GLU A 691 -5.48 -6.32 -53.55
C GLU A 691 -4.19 -6.60 -52.78
N TYR A 692 -4.30 -6.54 -51.45
CA TYR A 692 -3.18 -6.68 -50.54
C TYR A 692 -3.55 -7.41 -49.25
N VAL A 693 -2.51 -7.92 -48.58
CA VAL A 693 -2.56 -8.47 -47.23
C VAL A 693 -1.32 -8.03 -46.45
N GLY A 694 -1.49 -7.71 -45.18
CA GLY A 694 -0.45 -7.22 -44.31
C GLY A 694 -0.92 -7.12 -42.87
N PHE A 695 -0.17 -6.38 -42.06
CA PHE A 695 -0.60 -6.03 -40.70
C PHE A 695 0.07 -4.74 -40.26
N MET A 696 -0.44 -4.18 -39.17
CA MET A 696 0.20 -3.08 -38.46
C MET A 696 0.67 -3.53 -37.07
N ILE A 697 1.67 -2.83 -36.55
CA ILE A 697 2.18 -2.96 -35.18
C ILE A 697 1.75 -1.73 -34.35
N PRO A 698 1.69 -1.82 -33.00
CA PRO A 698 1.12 -0.78 -32.14
C PRO A 698 1.76 0.61 -32.30
N GLN A 699 3.07 0.63 -32.53
CA GLN A 699 3.88 1.84 -32.61
C GLN A 699 4.80 1.76 -33.82
N ALA A 700 5.02 2.88 -34.50
CA ALA A 700 6.01 2.96 -35.58
C ALA A 700 7.41 2.65 -35.01
N ARG A 701 8.09 1.68 -35.63
CA ARG A 701 9.45 1.29 -35.23
C ARG A 701 10.36 1.15 -36.44
N VAL A 702 11.66 1.22 -36.21
CA VAL A 702 12.63 0.73 -37.19
C VAL A 702 12.54 -0.80 -37.22
N LEU A 703 12.28 -1.34 -38.40
CA LEU A 703 12.21 -2.77 -38.66
C LEU A 703 13.56 -3.22 -39.22
N SER A 704 14.28 -4.03 -38.46
CA SER A 704 15.58 -4.59 -38.85
C SER A 704 15.44 -5.64 -39.96
N GLU A 705 14.31 -6.34 -39.99
CA GLU A 705 14.00 -7.37 -40.96
C GLU A 705 12.49 -7.39 -41.24
N VAL A 706 12.14 -7.45 -42.52
CA VAL A 706 10.76 -7.72 -42.99
C VAL A 706 10.82 -8.85 -44.01
N THR A 707 10.13 -9.95 -43.73
CA THR A 707 10.18 -11.17 -44.54
C THR A 707 8.78 -11.72 -44.76
N VAL A 708 8.54 -12.19 -46.00
CA VAL A 708 7.29 -12.83 -46.41
C VAL A 708 7.63 -14.14 -47.11
N GLU A 709 7.36 -15.25 -46.44
CA GLU A 709 7.43 -16.59 -47.02
C GLU A 709 6.09 -16.91 -47.68
N THR A 710 6.03 -16.82 -49.01
CA THR A 710 4.80 -17.01 -49.78
C THR A 710 5.04 -17.64 -51.15
N THR A 711 4.05 -18.40 -51.63
CA THR A 711 4.00 -18.78 -53.05
C THR A 711 3.91 -17.53 -53.93
N ASN A 712 4.47 -17.61 -55.14
CA ASN A 712 4.46 -16.54 -56.13
C ASN A 712 5.08 -15.21 -55.64
N ALA A 713 6.04 -15.25 -54.71
CA ALA A 713 6.72 -14.09 -54.13
C ALA A 713 7.23 -13.07 -55.17
N ALA A 714 7.72 -13.53 -56.33
CA ALA A 714 8.22 -12.67 -57.41
C ALA A 714 7.14 -11.80 -58.10
N ASN A 715 5.85 -12.12 -57.92
CA ASN A 715 4.73 -11.36 -58.50
C ASN A 715 4.13 -10.34 -57.52
N LEU A 716 4.69 -10.23 -56.31
CA LEU A 716 4.20 -9.36 -55.26
C LEU A 716 5.16 -8.20 -55.02
N THR A 717 4.63 -7.07 -54.58
CA THR A 717 5.42 -5.92 -54.13
C THR A 717 5.23 -5.76 -52.62
N LEU A 718 6.32 -5.73 -51.85
CA LEU A 718 6.29 -5.39 -50.44
C LEU A 718 6.20 -3.86 -50.31
N GLN A 719 5.27 -3.38 -49.50
CA GLN A 719 5.11 -1.97 -49.16
C GLN A 719 5.11 -1.77 -47.64
N TYR A 720 5.49 -0.58 -47.22
CA TYR A 720 5.46 -0.15 -45.82
C TYR A 720 4.91 1.26 -45.70
N SER A 721 4.44 1.62 -44.51
CA SER A 721 3.90 2.93 -44.19
C SER A 721 4.05 3.26 -42.71
N LEU A 722 4.15 4.56 -42.40
CA LEU A 722 4.02 5.06 -41.02
C LEU A 722 2.55 5.14 -40.59
N ASN A 723 1.65 5.48 -41.51
CA ASN A 723 0.26 5.88 -41.20
C ASN A 723 -0.83 5.01 -41.85
N GLY A 724 -0.46 4.04 -42.68
CA GLY A 724 -1.40 3.15 -43.36
C GLY A 724 -2.15 3.80 -44.54
N VAL A 725 -1.93 5.09 -44.80
CA VAL A 725 -2.56 5.85 -45.88
C VAL A 725 -1.55 6.12 -47.01
N GLU A 726 -0.37 6.60 -46.65
CA GLU A 726 0.73 6.88 -47.58
C GLU A 726 1.70 5.69 -47.63
N TRP A 727 1.82 5.05 -48.79
CA TRP A 727 2.57 3.79 -48.93
C TRP A 727 3.83 3.94 -49.79
N THR A 728 4.92 3.34 -49.31
CA THR A 728 6.21 3.29 -50.02
C THR A 728 6.56 1.86 -50.43
N ASP A 729 7.07 1.67 -51.64
CA ASP A 729 7.58 0.37 -52.11
C ASP A 729 8.92 0.06 -51.44
N ALA A 730 9.02 -1.09 -50.77
CA ALA A 730 10.28 -1.56 -50.22
C ALA A 730 11.19 -2.09 -51.32
N LYS A 731 12.51 -1.86 -51.19
CA LYS A 731 13.49 -2.60 -52.00
C LYS A 731 13.55 -4.04 -51.48
N THR A 732 13.39 -5.00 -52.39
CA THR A 732 13.32 -6.42 -52.01
C THR A 732 14.20 -7.33 -52.84
N THR A 733 14.63 -8.43 -52.25
CA THR A 733 15.12 -9.62 -52.96
C THR A 733 14.11 -10.75 -52.86
N VAL A 734 14.12 -11.64 -53.87
CA VAL A 734 13.32 -12.86 -53.88
C VAL A 734 14.25 -14.05 -54.01
N GLU A 735 14.29 -14.90 -52.99
CA GLU A 735 15.04 -16.16 -52.99
C GLU A 735 14.07 -17.32 -52.74
N GLY A 736 13.80 -18.12 -53.79
CA GLY A 736 12.77 -19.15 -53.73
C GLY A 736 11.37 -18.55 -53.51
N ASN A 737 10.73 -18.93 -52.41
CA ASN A 737 9.41 -18.42 -52.00
C ASN A 737 9.52 -17.33 -50.91
N VAL A 738 10.69 -16.75 -50.66
CA VAL A 738 10.87 -15.72 -49.64
C VAL A 738 11.10 -14.37 -50.30
N LEU A 739 10.20 -13.43 -50.05
CA LEU A 739 10.33 -12.02 -50.36
C LEU A 739 10.88 -11.29 -49.12
N LYS A 740 12.04 -10.65 -49.24
CA LYS A 740 12.73 -10.00 -48.11
C LYS A 740 13.09 -8.56 -48.44
N ALA A 741 12.82 -7.64 -47.52
CA ALA A 741 13.31 -6.26 -47.62
C ALA A 741 14.85 -6.21 -47.51
N THR A 742 15.51 -5.42 -48.35
CA THR A 742 16.98 -5.26 -48.31
C THR A 742 17.43 -4.14 -47.39
N ASP A 743 16.56 -3.15 -47.19
CA ASP A 743 16.81 -1.97 -46.37
C ASP A 743 16.03 -2.11 -45.04
N ARG A 744 16.53 -1.49 -43.96
CA ARG A 744 15.74 -1.29 -42.75
C ARG A 744 14.60 -0.33 -43.05
N LEU A 745 13.43 -0.56 -42.46
CA LEU A 745 12.21 0.22 -42.76
C LEU A 745 11.71 0.90 -41.49
N SER A 746 11.44 2.21 -41.54
CA SER A 746 10.69 2.88 -40.46
C SER A 746 9.20 2.78 -40.80
N ALA A 747 8.46 1.98 -40.03
CA ALA A 747 7.07 1.66 -40.36
C ALA A 747 6.27 1.26 -39.13
N ALA A 748 4.97 1.58 -39.15
CA ALA A 748 3.98 0.91 -38.32
C ALA A 748 3.15 -0.11 -39.12
N TYR A 749 3.13 0.00 -40.45
CA TYR A 749 2.34 -0.84 -41.34
C TYR A 749 3.22 -1.52 -42.37
N VAL A 750 2.98 -2.80 -42.63
CA VAL A 750 3.60 -3.56 -43.73
C VAL A 750 2.54 -4.34 -44.50
N ARG A 751 2.67 -4.41 -45.83
CA ARG A 751 1.78 -5.21 -46.68
C ARG A 751 2.47 -5.76 -47.92
N VAL A 752 1.95 -6.85 -48.46
CA VAL A 752 2.24 -7.30 -49.83
C VAL A 752 1.04 -7.02 -50.72
N VAL A 753 1.29 -6.41 -51.89
CA VAL A 753 0.27 -6.02 -52.86
C VAL A 753 0.54 -6.65 -54.22
N ASN A 754 -0.52 -7.09 -54.90
CA ASN A 754 -0.44 -7.50 -56.29
C ASN A 754 -0.58 -6.28 -57.23
N LYS A 755 0.53 -5.82 -57.81
CA LYS A 755 0.52 -4.73 -58.82
C LYS A 755 0.43 -5.23 -60.27
N THR A 756 0.24 -6.54 -60.48
CA THR A 756 0.09 -7.11 -61.82
C THR A 756 -1.38 -7.07 -62.25
N ASP A 757 -1.65 -7.25 -63.55
CA ASP A 757 -3.02 -7.29 -64.09
C ASP A 757 -3.71 -8.65 -63.88
N SER A 758 -2.98 -9.67 -63.41
CA SER A 758 -3.48 -11.04 -63.24
C SER A 758 -3.63 -11.39 -61.76
N ALA A 759 -4.64 -12.21 -61.43
CA ALA A 759 -4.80 -12.71 -60.08
C ALA A 759 -3.60 -13.59 -59.67
N VAL A 760 -3.13 -13.43 -58.43
CA VAL A 760 -1.99 -14.16 -57.87
C VAL A 760 -2.43 -14.95 -56.66
N ASP A 761 -2.36 -16.27 -56.74
CA ASP A 761 -2.59 -17.14 -55.58
C ASP A 761 -1.42 -17.04 -54.60
N VAL A 762 -1.73 -16.70 -53.35
CA VAL A 762 -0.75 -16.52 -52.27
C VAL A 762 -1.05 -17.48 -51.12
N ASN A 763 -0.02 -18.20 -50.70
CA ASN A 763 -0.02 -19.02 -49.50
C ASN A 763 1.14 -18.52 -48.64
N ILE A 764 0.85 -17.59 -47.74
CA ILE A 764 1.80 -16.99 -46.82
C ILE A 764 1.99 -17.95 -45.65
N ALA A 765 3.11 -18.66 -45.63
CA ALA A 765 3.49 -19.48 -44.48
C ALA A 765 3.77 -18.59 -43.26
N LYS A 766 4.55 -17.52 -43.46
CA LYS A 766 4.87 -16.52 -42.45
C LYS A 766 5.14 -15.17 -43.10
N PHE A 767 4.53 -14.11 -42.58
CA PHE A 767 4.90 -12.72 -42.85
C PHE A 767 5.30 -12.12 -41.51
N GLY A 768 6.60 -11.92 -41.30
CA GLY A 768 7.15 -11.45 -40.04
C GLY A 768 7.96 -10.16 -40.17
N VAL A 769 7.89 -9.34 -39.12
CA VAL A 769 8.74 -8.16 -38.92
C VAL A 769 9.51 -8.30 -37.61
N LYS A 770 10.74 -7.77 -37.60
CA LYS A 770 11.58 -7.69 -36.41
C LYS A 770 11.82 -6.22 -36.05
N PRO A 771 11.03 -5.64 -35.13
CA PRO A 771 11.28 -4.32 -34.61
C PRO A 771 12.64 -4.25 -33.91
N VAL A 772 13.28 -3.10 -33.99
CA VAL A 772 14.44 -2.75 -33.19
C VAL A 772 13.94 -2.21 -31.84
N TYR A 773 14.45 -2.75 -30.75
CA TYR A 773 14.18 -2.28 -29.38
C TYR A 773 15.47 -1.78 -28.76
N LYS A 774 15.38 -0.70 -27.99
CA LYS A 774 16.48 -0.17 -27.21
C LYS A 774 15.94 0.41 -25.92
N ALA A 775 16.65 0.20 -24.82
CA ALA A 775 16.35 0.90 -23.58
C ALA A 775 16.56 2.42 -23.82
N GLN A 776 15.70 3.24 -23.23
CA GLN A 776 15.72 4.70 -23.35
C GLN A 776 15.75 5.30 -21.94
N ASN A 777 16.51 6.37 -21.73
CA ASN A 777 16.59 7.09 -20.45
C ASN A 777 16.75 6.16 -19.22
N VAL A 778 17.63 5.15 -19.34
CA VAL A 778 17.77 4.13 -18.31
C VAL A 778 18.13 4.77 -16.98
N SER A 779 17.33 4.48 -15.96
CA SER A 779 17.51 4.98 -14.60
C SER A 779 17.57 3.82 -13.62
N VAL A 780 18.07 4.11 -12.41
CA VAL A 780 18.24 3.11 -11.37
C VAL A 780 17.93 3.67 -9.99
N THR A 781 17.24 2.88 -9.17
CA THR A 781 16.87 3.22 -7.79
C THR A 781 17.24 2.09 -6.83
N THR A 782 17.34 2.42 -5.54
CA THR A 782 17.58 1.44 -4.46
C THR A 782 17.02 1.92 -3.13
N ASP A 783 16.61 1.00 -2.26
CA ASP A 783 16.24 1.27 -0.86
C ASP A 783 17.47 1.36 0.06
N LEU A 784 18.65 1.01 -0.44
CA LEU A 784 19.90 1.01 0.33
C LEU A 784 20.43 2.43 0.52
N ARG A 785 20.78 2.78 1.77
CA ARG A 785 21.46 4.05 2.06
C ARG A 785 22.84 4.07 1.41
N GLN A 786 23.16 5.16 0.71
CA GLN A 786 24.46 5.39 0.07
C GLN A 786 25.57 5.65 1.10
N TYR A 787 26.76 5.09 0.85
CA TYR A 787 28.01 5.43 1.54
C TYR A 787 28.75 6.54 0.79
N GLU A 788 29.05 7.63 1.49
CA GLU A 788 29.81 8.79 0.95
C GLU A 788 29.29 9.24 -0.43
N ASN A 789 30.15 9.28 -1.46
CA ASN A 789 29.83 9.72 -2.82
C ASN A 789 29.71 8.56 -3.83
N TYR A 790 29.51 7.33 -3.35
CA TYR A 790 29.33 6.14 -4.20
C TYR A 790 27.85 5.97 -4.60
N VAL A 791 27.38 6.88 -5.47
CA VAL A 791 25.99 6.99 -5.91
C VAL A 791 25.49 5.76 -6.68
N ILE A 792 24.17 5.54 -6.66
CA ILE A 792 23.53 4.41 -7.32
C ILE A 792 23.68 4.47 -8.86
N ASP A 793 23.70 5.66 -9.45
CA ASP A 793 23.88 5.86 -10.90
C ASP A 793 25.16 5.23 -11.46
N ASN A 794 26.16 4.99 -10.62
CA ASN A 794 27.39 4.31 -11.01
C ASN A 794 27.16 2.87 -11.49
N VAL A 795 26.02 2.22 -11.17
CA VAL A 795 25.77 0.82 -11.57
C VAL A 795 25.25 0.68 -13.00
N ILE A 796 25.00 1.80 -13.70
CA ILE A 796 24.53 1.84 -15.09
C ILE A 796 25.38 2.80 -15.95
N ASP A 797 26.54 3.24 -15.45
CA ASP A 797 27.39 4.23 -16.14
C ASP A 797 28.34 3.61 -17.18
N GLY A 798 28.35 2.28 -17.29
CA GLY A 798 29.21 1.53 -18.19
C GLY A 798 30.69 1.54 -17.80
N ASN A 799 31.02 1.92 -16.56
CA ASN A 799 32.38 2.07 -16.07
C ASN A 799 32.62 1.18 -14.85
N MET A 800 33.20 0.01 -15.11
CA MET A 800 33.66 -0.93 -14.07
C MET A 800 34.62 -0.35 -13.02
N SER A 801 35.18 0.85 -13.18
CA SER A 801 36.02 1.48 -12.15
C SER A 801 35.25 2.31 -11.11
N THR A 802 33.97 2.61 -11.36
CA THR A 802 33.03 3.25 -10.44
C THR A 802 32.12 2.18 -9.84
N LYS A 803 31.51 2.48 -8.69
CA LYS A 803 30.61 1.54 -8.01
C LYS A 803 29.59 2.28 -7.16
N PHE A 804 28.43 1.66 -6.97
CA PHE A 804 27.59 1.93 -5.82
C PHE A 804 28.18 1.25 -4.58
N TYR A 805 28.05 1.91 -3.43
CA TYR A 805 28.47 1.38 -2.14
C TYR A 805 27.41 1.75 -1.10
N SER A 806 26.76 0.76 -0.50
CA SER A 806 25.82 1.00 0.59
C SER A 806 26.52 1.34 1.90
N ALA A 807 25.84 2.07 2.79
CA ALA A 807 26.33 2.47 4.12
C ALA A 807 26.25 1.35 5.16
N ALA A 808 25.42 0.33 4.91
CA ALA A 808 25.26 -0.87 5.73
C ALA A 808 24.94 -2.08 4.84
N GLY A 809 24.90 -3.27 5.42
CA GLY A 809 24.46 -4.47 4.70
C GLY A 809 22.98 -4.45 4.33
N ALA A 810 22.62 -5.23 3.31
CA ALA A 810 21.25 -5.34 2.84
C ALA A 810 20.40 -6.20 3.78
N THR A 811 19.12 -5.88 3.90
CA THR A 811 18.15 -6.77 4.55
C THR A 811 17.36 -7.56 3.53
N ALA A 812 16.75 -8.67 3.94
CA ALA A 812 15.85 -9.43 3.06
C ALA A 812 14.76 -8.48 2.51
N GLY A 813 14.62 -8.42 1.18
CA GLY A 813 13.73 -7.49 0.48
C GLY A 813 14.40 -6.22 -0.04
N SER A 814 15.62 -5.89 0.40
CA SER A 814 16.37 -4.77 -0.18
C SER A 814 16.69 -5.01 -1.65
N ASN A 815 16.63 -3.95 -2.46
CA ASN A 815 16.62 -4.08 -3.90
C ASN A 815 17.36 -2.97 -4.64
N ILE A 816 17.74 -3.28 -5.88
CA ILE A 816 18.20 -2.34 -6.91
C ILE A 816 17.30 -2.55 -8.12
N THR A 817 16.64 -1.48 -8.58
CA THR A 817 15.65 -1.53 -9.65
C THR A 817 16.10 -0.65 -10.82
N LEU A 818 16.14 -1.22 -12.02
CA LEU A 818 16.31 -0.49 -13.28
C LEU A 818 14.95 -0.16 -13.89
N ASP A 819 14.78 1.06 -14.39
CA ASP A 819 13.77 1.40 -15.40
C ASP A 819 14.49 1.54 -16.75
N LEU A 820 14.09 0.72 -17.72
CA LEU A 820 14.62 0.72 -19.08
C LEU A 820 13.96 1.80 -19.97
N GLY A 821 13.04 2.59 -19.42
CA GLY A 821 12.27 3.68 -20.04
C GLY A 821 11.17 3.22 -20.98
N GLN A 822 11.24 2.00 -21.51
CA GLN A 822 10.16 1.36 -22.27
C GLN A 822 10.22 -0.15 -22.14
N ALA A 823 9.09 -0.83 -22.39
CA ALA A 823 9.07 -2.28 -22.48
C ALA A 823 9.90 -2.76 -23.69
N ILE A 824 10.90 -3.60 -23.42
CA ILE A 824 11.75 -4.23 -24.44
C ILE A 824 11.80 -5.75 -24.22
N PRO A 825 12.05 -6.57 -25.26
CA PRO A 825 12.34 -7.97 -25.06
C PRO A 825 13.65 -8.11 -24.27
N PHE A 826 13.53 -8.68 -23.07
CA PHE A 826 14.61 -8.82 -22.10
C PHE A 826 15.11 -10.25 -22.10
N TYR A 827 16.41 -10.41 -22.33
CA TYR A 827 17.10 -11.68 -22.47
C TYR A 827 17.98 -11.88 -21.24
N ASP A 828 19.20 -11.41 -21.24
CA ASP A 828 20.16 -11.65 -20.17
C ASP A 828 20.38 -10.42 -19.28
N ALA A 829 20.61 -10.66 -18.01
CA ALA A 829 20.98 -9.64 -17.03
C ALA A 829 22.07 -10.18 -16.10
N LYS A 830 23.03 -9.33 -15.75
CA LYS A 830 24.13 -9.66 -14.84
C LYS A 830 24.41 -8.49 -13.90
N ILE A 831 24.17 -8.69 -12.60
CA ILE A 831 24.62 -7.77 -11.56
C ILE A 831 26.03 -8.13 -11.10
N CYS A 832 26.93 -7.15 -11.09
CA CYS A 832 28.35 -7.34 -10.79
C CYS A 832 28.72 -6.77 -9.42
N PHE A 833 28.68 -7.61 -8.37
CA PHE A 833 29.10 -7.19 -7.04
C PHE A 833 30.63 -7.13 -6.93
N ALA A 834 31.14 -6.23 -6.09
CA ALA A 834 32.56 -6.19 -5.79
C ALA A 834 32.97 -7.38 -4.91
N GLN A 835 34.14 -7.95 -5.20
CA GLN A 835 34.73 -8.94 -4.29
C GLN A 835 35.15 -8.27 -2.99
N ASN A 836 34.87 -8.94 -1.86
CA ASN A 836 35.35 -8.47 -0.57
C ASN A 836 36.88 -8.39 -0.58
N PRO A 837 37.49 -7.22 -0.31
CA PRO A 837 38.94 -7.03 -0.41
C PRO A 837 39.73 -7.87 0.60
N LYS A 838 39.08 -8.39 1.65
CA LYS A 838 39.67 -9.32 2.63
C LYS A 838 39.62 -10.79 2.16
N GLY A 839 38.90 -11.06 1.07
CA GLY A 839 38.73 -12.39 0.47
C GLY A 839 37.43 -13.09 0.90
N PRO A 840 37.05 -14.19 0.23
CA PRO A 840 35.74 -14.85 0.37
C PRO A 840 35.47 -15.49 1.75
N GLY A 841 36.50 -15.64 2.60
CA GLY A 841 36.32 -16.12 3.98
C GLY A 841 35.72 -15.07 4.93
N TYR A 842 35.51 -13.84 4.47
CA TYR A 842 34.94 -12.73 5.24
C TYR A 842 33.54 -12.33 4.75
N GLY A 843 32.87 -13.22 3.99
CA GLY A 843 31.59 -12.96 3.34
C GLY A 843 31.74 -12.16 2.03
N PHE A 844 30.61 -11.84 1.42
CA PHE A 844 30.54 -11.09 0.16
C PHE A 844 30.07 -9.67 0.42
N ASP A 845 30.63 -8.71 -0.32
CA ASP A 845 30.13 -7.32 -0.32
C ASP A 845 28.98 -7.21 -1.33
N ALA A 846 27.95 -8.04 -1.15
CA ALA A 846 26.90 -8.33 -2.11
C ALA A 846 25.55 -8.58 -1.40
N PHE A 847 24.49 -8.79 -2.18
CA PHE A 847 23.27 -9.38 -1.64
C PHE A 847 23.52 -10.82 -1.17
N TYR A 848 22.90 -11.18 -0.04
CA TYR A 848 22.91 -12.53 0.48
C TYR A 848 21.74 -13.28 -0.15
N GLY A 849 22.06 -13.98 -1.23
CA GLY A 849 21.07 -14.50 -2.17
C GLY A 849 20.40 -13.39 -2.98
N THR A 850 20.30 -13.58 -4.30
CA THR A 850 19.73 -12.60 -5.22
C THR A 850 18.62 -13.26 -6.03
N LYS A 851 17.43 -12.67 -6.05
CA LYS A 851 16.40 -12.96 -7.07
C LYS A 851 16.30 -11.81 -8.07
N MET A 852 15.89 -12.11 -9.30
CA MET A 852 15.56 -11.10 -10.31
C MET A 852 14.07 -11.17 -10.64
N GLU A 853 13.42 -10.02 -10.72
CA GLU A 853 12.03 -9.85 -11.13
C GLU A 853 11.96 -8.85 -12.28
N ILE A 854 11.02 -9.03 -13.20
CA ILE A 854 10.73 -8.09 -14.29
C ILE A 854 9.28 -7.63 -14.24
N SER A 855 9.02 -6.44 -14.78
CA SER A 855 7.68 -5.85 -14.86
C SER A 855 7.58 -4.93 -16.08
N GLU A 856 6.39 -4.81 -16.68
CA GLU A 856 6.11 -3.83 -17.75
C GLU A 856 5.54 -2.51 -17.20
N ASP A 857 4.86 -2.57 -16.04
CA ASP A 857 4.07 -1.50 -15.41
C ASP A 857 4.70 -0.94 -14.11
N GLY A 858 5.78 -1.55 -13.60
CA GLY A 858 6.43 -1.22 -12.34
C GLY A 858 5.74 -1.79 -11.10
N VAL A 859 4.57 -2.41 -11.27
CA VAL A 859 3.68 -2.84 -10.18
C VAL A 859 3.51 -4.36 -10.15
N THR A 860 3.29 -4.98 -11.31
CA THR A 860 3.14 -6.41 -11.47
C THR A 860 4.49 -7.05 -11.78
N TRP A 861 5.05 -7.74 -10.79
CA TRP A 861 6.39 -8.33 -10.87
C TRP A 861 6.35 -9.84 -11.15
N THR A 862 7.08 -10.26 -12.17
CA THR A 862 7.32 -11.67 -12.50
C THR A 862 8.74 -12.07 -12.16
N GLN A 863 8.91 -13.02 -11.24
CA GLN A 863 10.23 -13.58 -10.94
C GLN A 863 10.80 -14.37 -12.13
N ILE A 864 12.09 -14.16 -12.42
CA ILE A 864 12.82 -14.82 -13.47
C ILE A 864 13.83 -15.81 -12.87
N GLY A 865 13.60 -17.10 -13.12
CA GLY A 865 14.41 -18.18 -12.57
C GLY A 865 14.26 -18.34 -11.06
N ASP A 866 15.10 -19.21 -10.50
CA ASP A 866 15.24 -19.37 -9.05
C ASP A 866 16.19 -18.30 -8.48
N ALA A 867 16.03 -17.97 -7.20
CA ALA A 867 17.00 -17.13 -6.50
C ALA A 867 18.38 -17.81 -6.47
N ILE A 868 19.44 -17.03 -6.74
CA ILE A 868 20.82 -17.49 -6.73
C ILE A 868 21.41 -17.16 -5.36
N ALA A 869 21.75 -18.19 -4.57
CA ALA A 869 22.47 -18.01 -3.31
C ALA A 869 23.89 -17.45 -3.53
N ASP A 870 24.41 -16.68 -2.58
CA ASP A 870 25.68 -15.95 -2.66
C ASP A 870 26.90 -16.88 -2.82
N ASP A 871 26.83 -18.08 -2.23
CA ASP A 871 27.82 -19.15 -2.41
C ASP A 871 27.90 -19.68 -3.85
N ASN A 872 26.88 -19.41 -4.66
CA ASN A 872 26.79 -19.79 -6.07
C ASN A 872 27.08 -18.64 -7.04
N TYR A 873 27.49 -17.46 -6.55
CA TYR A 873 27.92 -16.36 -7.41
C TYR A 873 29.18 -16.72 -8.19
N VAL A 874 29.18 -16.34 -9.47
CA VAL A 874 30.31 -16.60 -10.35
C VAL A 874 31.41 -15.58 -10.04
N GLN A 875 32.58 -16.08 -9.65
CA GLN A 875 33.75 -15.24 -9.40
C GLN A 875 34.53 -15.02 -10.70
N GLU A 876 34.56 -13.79 -11.19
CA GLU A 876 35.22 -13.44 -12.46
C GLU A 876 35.92 -12.08 -12.41
N THR A 877 36.76 -11.79 -13.42
CA THR A 877 37.42 -10.49 -13.57
C THR A 877 36.90 -9.79 -14.82
N ILE A 878 36.28 -8.63 -14.65
CA ILE A 878 35.71 -7.81 -15.73
C ILE A 878 36.44 -6.46 -15.71
N ASP A 879 37.03 -6.08 -16.84
CA ASP A 879 37.82 -4.85 -17.01
C ASP A 879 38.86 -4.57 -15.91
N GLY A 880 39.44 -5.64 -15.36
CA GLY A 880 40.47 -5.58 -14.33
C GLY A 880 39.94 -5.55 -12.89
N GLN A 881 38.62 -5.52 -12.67
CA GLN A 881 38.01 -5.63 -11.35
C GLN A 881 37.61 -7.07 -11.03
N GLY A 882 37.86 -7.50 -9.80
CA GLY A 882 37.34 -8.78 -9.28
C GLY A 882 35.86 -8.64 -8.91
N THR A 883 35.02 -9.49 -9.47
CA THR A 883 33.56 -9.44 -9.34
C THR A 883 32.98 -10.77 -8.86
N SER A 884 31.88 -10.68 -8.11
CA SER A 884 30.96 -11.78 -7.81
C SER A 884 29.66 -11.52 -8.55
N THR A 885 29.29 -12.37 -9.51
CA THR A 885 28.19 -12.07 -10.43
C THR A 885 27.01 -13.03 -10.26
N ALA A 886 25.81 -12.47 -10.32
CA ALA A 886 24.56 -13.21 -10.43
C ALA A 886 23.95 -12.91 -11.80
N SER A 887 23.65 -13.94 -12.59
CA SER A 887 23.16 -13.81 -13.96
C SER A 887 21.82 -14.51 -14.15
N PHE A 888 20.91 -13.85 -14.86
CA PHE A 888 19.56 -14.33 -15.12
C PHE A 888 19.26 -14.24 -16.61
N ASN A 889 18.30 -15.04 -17.08
CA ASN A 889 17.79 -14.98 -18.45
C ASN A 889 16.25 -14.99 -18.45
N ALA A 890 15.64 -13.91 -18.93
CA ALA A 890 14.20 -13.74 -19.06
C ALA A 890 13.64 -14.30 -20.39
N GLU A 891 14.49 -14.89 -21.23
CA GLU A 891 14.13 -15.62 -22.45
C GLU A 891 13.33 -14.79 -23.48
N GLY A 892 13.57 -13.48 -23.52
CA GLY A 892 12.94 -12.55 -24.46
C GLY A 892 11.56 -12.07 -24.03
N LYS A 893 11.15 -12.29 -22.77
CA LYS A 893 9.94 -11.68 -22.20
C LYS A 893 10.05 -10.15 -22.23
N MET A 894 8.93 -9.47 -22.41
CA MET A 894 8.90 -8.01 -22.34
C MET A 894 9.16 -7.55 -20.91
N ALA A 895 9.97 -6.51 -20.74
CA ALA A 895 10.24 -5.86 -19.47
C ALA A 895 10.55 -4.37 -19.71
N ARG A 896 9.97 -3.51 -18.87
CA ARG A 896 10.41 -2.13 -18.68
C ARG A 896 11.25 -2.02 -17.42
N TYR A 897 10.81 -2.64 -16.34
CA TYR A 897 11.48 -2.62 -15.05
C TYR A 897 12.16 -3.95 -14.74
N VAL A 898 13.34 -3.88 -14.13
CA VAL A 898 14.13 -5.04 -13.73
C VAL A 898 14.65 -4.84 -12.30
N ARG A 899 14.23 -5.68 -11.37
CA ARG A 899 14.58 -5.56 -9.95
C ARG A 899 15.40 -6.74 -9.47
N PHE A 900 16.55 -6.45 -8.89
CA PHE A 900 17.37 -7.41 -8.15
C PHE A 900 17.07 -7.24 -6.66
N THR A 901 16.69 -8.33 -5.98
CA THR A 901 16.29 -8.28 -4.56
C THR A 901 17.12 -9.26 -3.75
N ALA A 902 17.60 -8.81 -2.58
CA ALA A 902 18.23 -9.64 -1.58
C ALA A 902 17.21 -10.61 -0.97
N THR A 903 17.49 -11.90 -0.96
CA THR A 903 16.58 -12.90 -0.36
C THR A 903 16.83 -13.11 1.12
N GLU A 904 18.02 -12.75 1.61
CA GLU A 904 18.44 -12.85 3.00
C GLU A 904 19.10 -11.56 3.46
N SER A 905 19.16 -11.35 4.78
CA SER A 905 19.88 -10.20 5.36
C SER A 905 21.36 -10.53 5.51
N GLY A 906 22.23 -9.58 5.21
CA GLY A 906 23.68 -9.70 5.38
C GLY A 906 24.25 -8.52 6.15
N ASP A 907 25.30 -8.78 6.95
CA ASP A 907 25.98 -7.74 7.74
C ASP A 907 27.00 -6.93 6.93
N ASN A 908 27.46 -7.49 5.80
CA ASN A 908 28.44 -6.84 4.92
C ASN A 908 27.75 -5.83 3.99
N TRP A 909 28.44 -4.72 3.75
CA TRP A 909 28.00 -3.72 2.78
C TRP A 909 27.80 -4.30 1.38
N VAL A 910 26.86 -3.73 0.62
CA VAL A 910 26.64 -4.05 -0.78
C VAL A 910 27.45 -3.10 -1.65
N GLN A 911 28.27 -3.66 -2.53
CA GLN A 911 29.04 -2.91 -3.50
C GLN A 911 28.74 -3.45 -4.90
N VAL A 912 28.24 -2.61 -5.80
CA VAL A 912 27.89 -3.00 -7.17
C VAL A 912 28.69 -2.15 -8.14
N TYR A 913 29.49 -2.79 -8.99
CA TYR A 913 30.21 -2.10 -10.06
C TYR A 913 29.26 -1.71 -11.19
N GLU A 914 28.54 -2.69 -11.74
CA GLU A 914 27.75 -2.51 -12.95
C GLU A 914 26.61 -3.54 -13.01
N ILE A 915 25.52 -3.18 -13.67
CA ILE A 915 24.50 -4.12 -14.14
C ILE A 915 24.51 -4.16 -15.66
N PHE A 916 24.95 -5.28 -16.21
CA PHE A 916 24.85 -5.54 -17.65
C PHE A 916 23.49 -6.13 -17.98
N TYR A 917 22.90 -5.70 -19.09
CA TYR A 917 21.64 -6.24 -19.59
C TYR A 917 21.64 -6.35 -21.13
N ASN A 918 20.97 -7.37 -21.63
CA ASN A 918 20.82 -7.71 -23.06
C ASN A 918 22.14 -7.80 -23.86
N GLU A 919 23.27 -8.12 -23.23
CA GLU A 919 24.56 -8.23 -23.92
C GLU A 919 24.64 -9.43 -24.87
N SER A 920 23.79 -10.46 -24.68
CA SER A 920 23.74 -11.62 -25.58
C SER A 920 23.11 -11.31 -26.94
N GLN A 921 22.44 -10.16 -27.09
CA GLN A 921 21.81 -9.74 -28.34
C GLN A 921 22.75 -8.84 -29.14
N GLU A 922 22.78 -8.96 -30.47
CA GLU A 922 23.51 -8.00 -31.30
C GLU A 922 22.96 -6.59 -31.06
N ALA A 923 23.85 -5.59 -30.94
CA ALA A 923 23.45 -4.19 -30.84
C ALA A 923 22.46 -3.88 -31.97
N ALA A 924 21.21 -3.57 -31.58
CA ALA A 924 20.06 -3.56 -32.48
C ALA A 924 20.17 -2.49 -33.61
N GLY A 925 21.18 -1.62 -33.53
CA GLY A 925 21.39 -0.44 -34.37
C GLY A 925 20.41 0.67 -33.95
N ASN A 926 20.22 1.68 -34.81
CA ASN A 926 19.29 2.75 -34.50
C ASN A 926 17.83 2.24 -34.51
N ASP A 927 17.08 2.46 -33.44
CA ASP A 927 15.64 2.21 -33.27
C ASP A 927 14.77 3.43 -33.58
N GLU A 928 15.38 4.60 -33.79
CA GLU A 928 14.70 5.88 -33.92
C GLU A 928 13.83 5.98 -35.18
N VAL A 929 12.54 6.22 -34.95
CA VAL A 929 11.62 6.75 -35.95
C VAL A 929 11.41 8.23 -35.62
N LEU A 930 11.98 9.12 -36.43
CA LEU A 930 11.76 10.55 -36.29
C LEU A 930 10.38 10.89 -36.84
N LEU A 931 9.45 11.23 -35.93
CA LEU A 931 8.10 11.68 -36.29
C LEU A 931 7.99 13.19 -36.39
N VAL A 932 9.01 13.91 -35.93
CA VAL A 932 9.01 15.37 -35.86
C VAL A 932 10.01 15.95 -36.84
N ASP A 933 9.52 16.83 -37.72
CA ASP A 933 10.32 17.72 -38.56
C ASP A 933 10.12 19.16 -38.09
N SER A 934 11.20 19.86 -37.71
CA SER A 934 11.09 21.20 -37.12
C SER A 934 12.13 22.17 -37.67
N THR A 935 11.86 23.47 -37.56
CA THR A 935 12.82 24.53 -37.94
C THR A 935 13.78 24.91 -36.83
N PHE A 936 13.61 24.36 -35.62
CA PHE A 936 14.45 24.64 -34.46
C PHE A 936 15.85 24.00 -34.62
N GLU A 937 16.88 24.67 -34.10
CA GLU A 937 18.26 24.16 -34.12
C GLU A 937 18.53 23.16 -32.97
N THR A 938 17.75 23.24 -31.89
CA THR A 938 17.83 22.43 -30.67
C THR A 938 16.41 22.00 -30.23
N GLY A 939 16.32 21.15 -29.21
CA GLY A 939 15.06 20.57 -28.76
C GLY A 939 14.84 19.17 -29.35
N ASP A 940 14.60 18.20 -28.48
CA ASP A 940 14.42 16.81 -28.88
C ASP A 940 12.95 16.50 -29.14
N GLY A 941 12.58 16.39 -30.43
CA GLY A 941 11.20 16.12 -30.82
C GLY A 941 10.68 14.76 -30.34
N ARG A 942 11.55 13.85 -29.86
CA ARG A 942 11.15 12.53 -29.36
C ARG A 942 10.33 12.60 -28.07
N HIS A 943 10.56 13.63 -27.26
CA HIS A 943 9.80 13.82 -26.02
C HIS A 943 8.31 14.04 -26.30
N LEU A 944 7.95 14.57 -27.48
CA LEU A 944 6.55 14.81 -27.87
C LEU A 944 5.72 13.54 -28.13
N TYR A 945 6.29 12.35 -27.97
CA TYR A 945 5.61 11.08 -28.24
C TYR A 945 6.22 9.87 -27.50
N ASP A 946 7.01 10.10 -26.44
CA ASP A 946 7.66 9.02 -25.67
C ASP A 946 6.78 8.44 -24.56
N GLY A 947 5.66 9.09 -24.22
CA GLY A 947 4.79 8.68 -23.12
C GLY A 947 5.27 9.07 -21.74
N ASP A 948 6.25 9.95 -21.65
CA ASP A 948 6.82 10.43 -20.40
C ASP A 948 6.48 11.91 -20.20
N LEU A 949 5.67 12.21 -19.19
CA LEU A 949 5.30 13.60 -18.89
C LEU A 949 6.41 14.36 -18.14
N THR A 950 7.55 13.73 -17.86
CA THR A 950 8.72 14.36 -17.23
C THR A 950 9.76 14.83 -18.24
N THR A 951 9.70 14.37 -19.49
CA THR A 951 10.56 14.83 -20.60
C THR A 951 9.80 15.84 -21.46
N ALA A 952 10.50 16.83 -22.02
CA ALA A 952 9.84 17.85 -22.84
C ALA A 952 10.66 18.25 -24.06
N PHE A 953 9.99 18.54 -25.16
CA PHE A 953 10.58 19.31 -26.26
C PHE A 953 10.79 20.75 -25.80
N GLU A 954 12.04 21.09 -25.58
CA GLU A 954 12.47 22.41 -25.10
C GLU A 954 13.66 22.90 -25.95
N PRO A 955 13.41 23.68 -27.02
CA PRO A 955 14.47 24.32 -27.80
C PRO A 955 15.08 25.48 -27.00
N GLU A 956 16.30 25.89 -27.35
CA GLU A 956 16.99 27.02 -26.68
C GLU A 956 16.39 28.39 -27.02
N GLU A 957 15.85 28.53 -28.24
CA GLU A 957 15.25 29.78 -28.73
C GLU A 957 14.09 29.51 -29.70
N VAL A 958 13.21 30.50 -29.88
CA VAL A 958 12.12 30.48 -30.85
C VAL A 958 12.08 31.78 -31.66
N LYS A 959 11.84 31.68 -32.97
CA LYS A 959 11.69 32.80 -33.90
C LYS A 959 10.27 32.85 -34.44
N ASP A 960 9.83 34.05 -34.82
CA ASP A 960 8.54 34.24 -35.48
C ASP A 960 8.51 33.43 -36.80
N GLY A 961 7.50 32.57 -36.93
CA GLY A 961 7.32 31.66 -38.05
C GLY A 961 8.06 30.32 -37.94
N ASP A 962 8.71 30.02 -36.81
CA ASP A 962 9.22 28.66 -36.57
C ASP A 962 8.08 27.65 -36.58
N THR A 963 8.36 26.44 -37.08
CA THR A 963 7.36 25.38 -37.21
C THR A 963 7.84 24.06 -36.66
N LEU A 964 6.90 23.29 -36.11
CA LEU A 964 7.07 21.90 -35.71
C LEU A 964 5.98 21.07 -36.38
N ASN A 965 6.38 20.06 -37.18
CA ASN A 965 5.46 19.16 -37.87
C ASN A 965 5.60 17.76 -37.26
N TYR A 966 4.51 17.23 -36.72
CA TYR A 966 4.40 15.89 -36.17
C TYR A 966 3.65 14.97 -37.16
N ALA A 967 4.31 13.91 -37.61
CA ALA A 967 3.75 12.93 -38.54
C ALA A 967 2.89 11.90 -37.80
N MET A 968 1.66 11.72 -38.28
CA MET A 968 0.75 10.72 -37.73
C MET A 968 1.23 9.30 -38.03
N THR A 969 0.94 8.36 -37.13
CA THR A 969 1.29 6.95 -37.28
C THR A 969 0.06 6.06 -37.19
N THR A 970 -0.13 5.32 -36.11
CA THR A 970 -1.19 4.30 -36.01
C THR A 970 -2.58 4.85 -35.75
N GLN A 971 -2.68 6.10 -35.29
CA GLN A 971 -3.94 6.79 -34.99
C GLN A 971 -4.14 8.01 -35.89
N THR A 972 -4.65 7.80 -37.10
CA THR A 972 -4.83 8.86 -38.11
C THR A 972 -6.24 9.44 -38.17
N GLU A 973 -7.23 8.72 -37.65
CA GLU A 973 -8.61 9.23 -37.48
C GLU A 973 -8.69 10.01 -36.17
N ALA A 974 -8.31 11.29 -36.20
CA ALA A 974 -8.17 12.10 -35.00
C ALA A 974 -9.52 12.66 -34.54
N GLY A 975 -9.89 12.34 -33.31
CA GLY A 975 -11.01 12.95 -32.60
C GLY A 975 -10.58 14.28 -32.01
N ASN A 976 -9.78 14.23 -30.94
CA ASN A 976 -9.11 15.38 -30.35
C ASN A 976 -7.60 15.23 -30.43
N LEU A 977 -6.93 16.36 -30.62
CA LEU A 977 -5.51 16.53 -30.38
C LEU A 977 -5.34 17.13 -28.98
N VAL A 978 -4.63 16.44 -28.10
CA VAL A 978 -4.30 16.92 -26.76
C VAL A 978 -2.82 17.20 -26.70
N VAL A 979 -2.46 18.45 -26.39
CA VAL A 979 -1.06 18.88 -26.32
C VAL A 979 -0.79 19.39 -24.92
N VAL A 980 0.17 18.75 -24.25
CA VAL A 980 0.58 19.06 -22.87
C VAL A 980 1.84 19.91 -22.93
N GLN A 981 1.81 21.10 -22.37
CA GLN A 981 2.94 22.03 -22.29
C GLN A 981 3.11 22.55 -20.86
N ASP A 982 4.28 23.09 -20.55
CA ASP A 982 4.59 23.63 -19.21
C ASP A 982 3.71 24.85 -18.89
N ALA A 983 3.18 24.88 -17.66
CA ALA A 983 2.26 25.91 -17.20
C ALA A 983 2.88 27.32 -17.23
N GLU A 984 4.21 27.42 -17.12
CA GLU A 984 4.96 28.68 -17.19
C GLU A 984 5.36 29.06 -18.64
N ASN A 985 5.24 28.13 -19.61
CA ASN A 985 5.68 28.29 -21.00
C ASN A 985 4.55 28.13 -22.03
N ILE A 986 3.41 28.79 -21.82
CA ILE A 986 2.28 28.75 -22.78
C ILE A 986 2.65 29.43 -24.11
N SER A 987 2.87 28.60 -25.14
CA SER A 987 3.47 29.04 -26.41
C SER A 987 2.54 29.85 -27.32
N ASN A 988 1.21 29.73 -27.15
CA ASN A 988 0.20 30.30 -28.04
C ASN A 988 0.33 29.91 -29.53
N ALA A 989 1.09 28.85 -29.84
CA ALA A 989 1.32 28.41 -31.21
C ALA A 989 0.02 28.09 -31.94
N ALA A 990 -0.09 28.51 -33.20
CA ALA A 990 -1.22 28.15 -34.06
C ALA A 990 -1.09 26.69 -34.49
N VAL A 991 -2.20 25.93 -34.41
CA VAL A 991 -2.25 24.50 -34.70
C VAL A 991 -3.02 24.24 -35.98
N SER A 992 -2.40 23.55 -36.92
CA SER A 992 -3.00 23.12 -38.18
C SER A 992 -2.82 21.62 -38.39
N VAL A 993 -3.75 20.96 -39.07
CA VAL A 993 -3.64 19.55 -39.46
C VAL A 993 -3.67 19.41 -40.98
N LYS A 994 -3.01 18.38 -41.50
CA LYS A 994 -3.03 17.99 -42.91
C LYS A 994 -3.97 16.81 -43.08
N THR A 995 -5.04 16.94 -43.85
CA THR A 995 -6.02 15.85 -44.06
C THR A 995 -5.50 14.80 -45.05
N TYR A 996 -6.19 13.66 -45.19
CA TYR A 996 -5.86 12.64 -46.20
C TYR A 996 -5.85 13.14 -47.65
N ASP A 997 -6.59 14.21 -47.96
CA ASP A 997 -6.57 14.86 -49.27
C ASP A 997 -5.32 15.72 -49.48
N GLY A 998 -4.50 15.89 -48.45
CA GLY A 998 -3.27 16.68 -48.45
C GLY A 998 -3.47 18.18 -48.21
N GLU A 999 -4.67 18.60 -47.83
CA GLU A 999 -4.99 20.01 -47.52
C GLU A 999 -4.67 20.35 -46.05
N TRP A 1000 -4.09 21.53 -45.81
CA TRP A 1000 -3.84 22.05 -44.46
C TRP A 1000 -5.04 22.86 -43.95
N LYS A 1001 -5.46 22.58 -42.72
CA LYS A 1001 -6.57 23.25 -42.02
C LYS A 1001 -6.14 23.68 -40.63
N GLU A 1002 -6.28 24.96 -40.31
CA GLU A 1002 -6.08 25.48 -38.94
C GLU A 1002 -7.24 25.00 -38.05
N VAL A 1003 -6.90 24.42 -36.89
CA VAL A 1003 -7.85 23.78 -35.97
C VAL A 1003 -7.89 24.42 -34.59
N GLY A 1004 -6.84 25.14 -34.17
CA GLY A 1004 -6.79 25.74 -32.84
C GLY A 1004 -5.47 26.43 -32.52
N LYS A 1005 -5.21 26.63 -31.23
CA LYS A 1005 -3.97 27.20 -30.70
C LYS A 1005 -3.60 26.58 -29.35
N LEU A 1006 -2.33 26.68 -28.99
CA LEU A 1006 -1.76 26.20 -27.73
C LEU A 1006 -1.84 27.26 -26.62
N ASP A 1007 -3.04 27.54 -26.12
CA ASP A 1007 -3.29 28.64 -25.16
C ASP A 1007 -3.51 28.22 -23.69
N LYS A 1008 -3.27 26.94 -23.38
CA LYS A 1008 -3.37 26.34 -22.04
C LYS A 1008 -2.28 25.30 -21.84
N GLN A 1009 -1.98 24.97 -20.57
CA GLN A 1009 -1.09 23.87 -20.18
C GLN A 1009 -1.51 22.56 -20.85
N VAL A 1010 -2.79 22.20 -20.75
CA VAL A 1010 -3.41 21.12 -21.52
C VAL A 1010 -4.34 21.73 -22.57
N SER A 1011 -3.95 21.62 -23.84
CA SER A 1011 -4.74 22.13 -24.96
C SER A 1011 -5.43 20.97 -25.67
N GLU A 1012 -6.74 20.84 -25.46
CA GLU A 1012 -7.61 19.90 -26.19
C GLU A 1012 -8.26 20.57 -27.40
N ILE A 1013 -7.94 20.08 -28.59
CA ILE A 1013 -8.39 20.65 -29.86
C ILE A 1013 -9.16 19.60 -30.65
N ALA A 1014 -10.45 19.83 -30.86
CA ALA A 1014 -11.29 18.95 -31.67
C ALA A 1014 -10.88 19.00 -33.15
N VAL A 1015 -10.58 17.83 -33.71
CA VAL A 1015 -10.20 17.63 -35.12
C VAL A 1015 -11.34 16.94 -35.89
N ASN A 1016 -11.78 15.77 -35.42
CA ASN A 1016 -12.81 14.91 -36.01
C ASN A 1016 -12.62 14.67 -37.53
N ASP A 1017 -11.40 14.31 -37.94
CA ASP A 1017 -11.03 14.13 -39.35
C ASP A 1017 -9.87 13.13 -39.52
N GLY A 1018 -9.70 12.61 -40.73
CA GLY A 1018 -8.56 11.76 -41.11
C GLY A 1018 -7.34 12.61 -41.45
N ILE A 1019 -6.29 12.54 -40.63
CA ILE A 1019 -5.12 13.42 -40.70
C ILE A 1019 -3.80 12.65 -40.89
N LEU A 1020 -2.86 13.30 -41.58
CA LEU A 1020 -1.52 12.79 -41.90
C LEU A 1020 -0.42 13.47 -41.07
N GLU A 1021 -0.59 14.76 -40.76
CA GLU A 1021 0.40 15.56 -40.03
C GLU A 1021 -0.30 16.62 -39.15
N VAL A 1022 0.31 16.96 -38.02
CA VAL A 1022 -0.03 18.10 -37.17
C VAL A 1022 1.09 19.13 -37.25
N LYS A 1023 0.77 20.41 -37.41
CA LYS A 1023 1.73 21.51 -37.50
C LYS A 1023 1.45 22.57 -36.45
N PHE A 1024 2.50 22.92 -35.71
CA PHE A 1024 2.54 24.05 -34.80
C PHE A 1024 3.34 25.18 -35.44
N THR A 1025 2.81 26.40 -35.41
CA THR A 1025 3.49 27.61 -35.90
C THR A 1025 3.63 28.61 -34.76
N PHE A 1026 4.86 28.97 -34.42
CA PHE A 1026 5.21 29.80 -33.27
C PHE A 1026 5.40 31.28 -33.66
N ASP A 1027 5.06 32.20 -32.75
CA ASP A 1027 5.13 33.65 -32.96
C ASP A 1027 6.42 34.31 -32.43
N GLY A 1028 7.34 33.48 -31.90
CA GLY A 1028 8.63 33.92 -31.36
C GLY A 1028 8.57 34.59 -29.97
N GLN A 1029 7.42 34.60 -29.28
CA GLN A 1029 7.31 35.29 -27.98
C GLN A 1029 7.71 34.41 -26.79
N VAL A 1030 7.33 33.14 -26.79
CA VAL A 1030 7.55 32.19 -25.69
C VAL A 1030 8.24 30.94 -26.22
N VAL A 1031 9.40 30.61 -25.66
CA VAL A 1031 10.11 29.36 -25.98
C VAL A 1031 9.22 28.19 -25.54
N PRO A 1032 8.79 27.31 -26.47
CA PRO A 1032 7.87 26.23 -26.14
C PRO A 1032 8.56 25.20 -25.25
N LYS A 1033 7.82 24.71 -24.26
CA LYS A 1033 8.21 23.52 -23.49
C LYS A 1033 7.02 22.58 -23.50
N ILE A 1034 7.04 21.63 -24.42
CA ILE A 1034 5.90 20.74 -24.71
C ILE A 1034 6.28 19.34 -24.28
N TYR A 1035 5.52 18.77 -23.34
CA TYR A 1035 5.75 17.44 -22.82
C TYR A 1035 5.33 16.40 -23.84
N GLU A 1036 4.06 16.41 -24.28
CA GLU A 1036 3.50 15.28 -25.00
C GLU A 1036 2.42 15.72 -26.01
N ILE A 1037 2.31 14.99 -27.12
CA ILE A 1037 1.25 15.13 -28.13
C ILE A 1037 0.44 13.85 -28.21
N LEU A 1038 -0.79 13.91 -27.71
CA LEU A 1038 -1.73 12.79 -27.70
C LEU A 1038 -2.80 13.01 -28.77
N VAL A 1039 -3.18 11.93 -29.44
CA VAL A 1039 -4.27 11.94 -30.42
C VAL A 1039 -5.26 10.87 -30.04
N THR A 1040 -6.45 11.31 -29.64
CA THR A 1040 -7.56 10.40 -29.36
C THR A 1040 -8.28 10.04 -30.64
N LYS A 1041 -8.91 8.88 -30.65
CA LYS A 1041 -9.70 8.43 -31.79
C LYS A 1041 -10.98 9.24 -31.91
N ALA A 1042 -11.37 9.56 -33.14
CA ALA A 1042 -12.70 10.11 -33.38
C ALA A 1042 -13.75 9.09 -32.92
N GLU A 1043 -14.57 9.49 -31.94
CA GLU A 1043 -15.78 8.73 -31.62
C GLU A 1043 -16.57 8.55 -32.91
N PRO A 1044 -16.98 7.32 -33.26
CA PRO A 1044 -17.77 7.12 -34.46
C PRO A 1044 -19.01 7.97 -34.31
N VAL A 1045 -19.11 9.00 -35.16
CA VAL A 1045 -20.37 9.70 -35.37
C VAL A 1045 -21.32 8.63 -35.88
N THR A 1046 -22.15 8.10 -34.97
CA THR A 1046 -23.23 7.21 -35.36
C THR A 1046 -24.18 8.09 -36.15
N GLU A 1047 -24.03 8.09 -37.47
CA GLU A 1047 -25.07 8.63 -38.33
C GLU A 1047 -26.36 7.92 -37.93
N GLU A 1048 -27.30 8.65 -37.32
CA GLU A 1048 -28.60 8.11 -36.97
C GLU A 1048 -29.20 7.50 -38.25
N VAL A 1049 -29.51 6.20 -38.20
CA VAL A 1049 -30.19 5.53 -39.31
C VAL A 1049 -31.52 6.24 -39.57
N SER A 1050 -31.69 6.70 -40.81
CA SER A 1050 -32.86 7.46 -41.23
C SER A 1050 -34.06 6.54 -41.37
N VAL A 1051 -34.94 6.56 -40.37
CA VAL A 1051 -36.15 5.73 -40.31
C VAL A 1051 -37.42 6.44 -40.80
N ALA A 1052 -37.34 7.72 -41.18
CA ALA A 1052 -38.52 8.53 -41.52
C ALA A 1052 -39.39 7.89 -42.62
N VAL A 1053 -38.75 7.34 -43.66
CA VAL A 1053 -39.44 6.71 -44.78
C VAL A 1053 -40.08 5.37 -44.37
N LEU A 1054 -39.40 4.57 -43.56
CA LEU A 1054 -39.92 3.31 -43.04
C LEU A 1054 -41.10 3.54 -42.07
N LYS A 1055 -41.00 4.53 -41.17
CA LYS A 1055 -42.09 4.94 -40.26
C LYS A 1055 -43.35 5.32 -41.04
N TYR A 1056 -43.19 6.14 -42.08
CA TYR A 1056 -44.32 6.52 -42.95
C TYR A 1056 -44.92 5.31 -43.68
N ALA A 1057 -44.10 4.40 -44.20
CA ALA A 1057 -44.58 3.20 -44.87
C ALA A 1057 -45.32 2.24 -43.92
N VAL A 1058 -44.86 2.10 -42.67
CA VAL A 1058 -45.54 1.32 -41.63
C VAL A 1058 -46.87 1.93 -41.22
N GLU A 1059 -46.95 3.27 -41.11
CA GLU A 1059 -48.20 3.98 -40.83
C GLU A 1059 -49.22 3.74 -41.96
N LEU A 1060 -48.80 3.94 -43.21
CA LEU A 1060 -49.64 3.68 -44.37
C LEU A 1060 -50.10 2.22 -44.44
N ALA A 1061 -49.17 1.27 -44.27
CA ALA A 1061 -49.47 -0.15 -44.26
C ALA A 1061 -50.42 -0.55 -43.13
N SER A 1062 -50.29 0.03 -41.94
CA SER A 1062 -51.17 -0.28 -40.80
C SER A 1062 -52.63 0.15 -41.03
N THR A 1063 -52.89 1.00 -42.02
CA THR A 1063 -54.25 1.41 -42.43
C THR A 1063 -54.77 0.67 -43.67
N ALA A 1064 -53.99 -0.24 -44.26
CA ALA A 1064 -54.35 -0.93 -45.49
C ALA A 1064 -55.49 -1.96 -45.28
N ASP A 1065 -56.49 -1.96 -46.17
CA ASP A 1065 -57.61 -2.89 -46.11
C ASP A 1065 -57.24 -4.26 -46.71
N THR A 1066 -57.00 -5.24 -45.83
CA THR A 1066 -56.66 -6.61 -46.19
C THR A 1066 -57.90 -7.51 -46.35
N ASN A 1067 -59.12 -6.97 -46.25
CA ASN A 1067 -60.33 -7.77 -46.41
C ASN A 1067 -60.47 -8.28 -47.86
N GLY A 1068 -60.72 -9.59 -47.97
CA GLY A 1068 -60.90 -10.28 -49.25
C GLY A 1068 -59.65 -10.36 -50.13
N VAL A 1069 -58.46 -10.00 -49.62
CA VAL A 1069 -57.19 -10.22 -50.34
C VAL A 1069 -56.86 -11.71 -50.38
N VAL A 1070 -56.26 -12.18 -51.47
CA VAL A 1070 -55.78 -13.56 -51.59
C VAL A 1070 -54.83 -13.94 -50.44
N THR A 1071 -54.92 -15.18 -49.98
CA THR A 1071 -54.30 -15.62 -48.73
C THR A 1071 -52.78 -15.44 -48.76
N SER A 1072 -52.12 -15.83 -49.86
CA SER A 1072 -50.65 -15.74 -49.96
C SER A 1072 -50.12 -14.30 -49.98
N VAL A 1073 -50.89 -13.35 -50.50
CA VAL A 1073 -50.52 -11.92 -50.47
C VAL A 1073 -50.71 -11.35 -49.07
N LYS A 1074 -51.80 -11.72 -48.38
CA LYS A 1074 -52.05 -11.29 -47.00
C LYS A 1074 -50.94 -11.76 -46.05
N GLU A 1075 -50.54 -13.02 -46.13
CA GLU A 1075 -49.46 -13.57 -45.29
C GLU A 1075 -48.12 -12.86 -45.53
N LYS A 1076 -47.77 -12.58 -46.79
CA LYS A 1076 -46.56 -11.83 -47.13
C LYS A 1076 -46.63 -10.38 -46.64
N PHE A 1077 -47.81 -9.77 -46.69
CA PHE A 1077 -48.02 -8.39 -46.23
C PHE A 1077 -47.83 -8.30 -44.71
N ASP A 1078 -48.46 -9.21 -43.96
CA ASP A 1078 -48.37 -9.25 -42.50
C ASP A 1078 -46.92 -9.51 -42.04
N ALA A 1079 -46.18 -10.40 -42.73
CA ALA A 1079 -44.77 -10.67 -42.45
C ALA A 1079 -43.87 -9.45 -42.74
N ALA A 1080 -44.07 -8.77 -43.87
CA ALA A 1080 -43.32 -7.57 -44.22
C ALA A 1080 -43.57 -6.42 -43.24
N LEU A 1081 -44.84 -6.25 -42.82
CA LEU A 1081 -45.22 -5.24 -41.82
C LEU A 1081 -44.64 -5.54 -40.44
N ALA A 1082 -44.60 -6.81 -40.03
CA ALA A 1082 -43.98 -7.22 -38.78
C ALA A 1082 -42.47 -6.97 -38.76
N ASN A 1083 -41.76 -7.34 -39.84
CA ASN A 1083 -40.32 -7.08 -39.98
C ASN A 1083 -40.00 -5.57 -39.95
N ALA A 1084 -40.80 -4.77 -40.65
CA ALA A 1084 -40.64 -3.31 -40.65
C ALA A 1084 -40.84 -2.70 -39.25
N LYS A 1085 -41.82 -3.21 -38.46
CA LYS A 1085 -42.05 -2.77 -37.07
C LYS A 1085 -40.93 -3.20 -36.12
N ASP A 1086 -40.41 -4.41 -36.27
CA ASP A 1086 -39.29 -4.93 -35.47
C ASP A 1086 -38.01 -4.09 -35.68
N ILE A 1087 -37.69 -3.77 -36.93
CA ILE A 1087 -36.55 -2.90 -37.26
C ILE A 1087 -36.72 -1.51 -36.63
N LEU A 1088 -37.93 -0.91 -36.69
CA LEU A 1088 -38.18 0.38 -36.04
C LEU A 1088 -38.03 0.30 -34.50
N ALA A 1089 -38.53 -0.76 -33.88
CA ALA A 1089 -38.43 -0.93 -32.43
C ALA A 1089 -36.98 -1.13 -31.96
N LYS A 1090 -36.16 -1.84 -32.74
CA LYS A 1090 -34.73 -2.00 -32.47
C LYS A 1090 -33.98 -0.67 -32.56
N VAL A 1091 -34.28 0.14 -33.57
CA VAL A 1091 -33.70 1.50 -33.68
C VAL A 1091 -34.12 2.37 -32.49
N GLU A 1092 -35.40 2.33 -32.08
CA GLU A 1092 -35.89 3.09 -30.91
C GLU A 1092 -35.29 2.62 -29.57
N ALA A 1093 -34.86 1.35 -29.49
CA ALA A 1093 -34.16 0.79 -28.33
C ALA A 1093 -32.63 1.05 -28.34
N GLY A 1094 -32.10 1.74 -29.35
CA GLY A 1094 -30.66 2.04 -29.48
C GLY A 1094 -29.81 0.85 -29.97
N ASP A 1095 -30.42 -0.14 -30.63
CA ASP A 1095 -29.71 -1.31 -31.14
C ASP A 1095 -28.79 -0.93 -32.32
N LYS A 1096 -27.47 -0.89 -32.05
CA LYS A 1096 -26.43 -0.54 -33.03
C LYS A 1096 -26.24 -1.57 -34.16
N SER A 1097 -26.92 -2.72 -34.13
CA SER A 1097 -26.85 -3.73 -35.19
C SER A 1097 -27.71 -3.40 -36.42
N VAL A 1098 -28.63 -2.44 -36.32
CA VAL A 1098 -29.50 -2.04 -37.43
C VAL A 1098 -28.78 -1.08 -38.37
N THR A 1099 -28.62 -1.47 -39.63
CA THR A 1099 -27.98 -0.65 -40.66
C THR A 1099 -29.00 0.11 -41.53
N GLN A 1100 -28.59 1.19 -42.20
CA GLN A 1100 -29.44 1.90 -43.16
C GLN A 1100 -29.96 0.96 -44.26
N THR A 1101 -29.13 0.02 -44.72
CA THR A 1101 -29.52 -1.01 -45.68
C THR A 1101 -30.67 -1.89 -45.18
N MET A 1102 -30.70 -2.22 -43.89
CA MET A 1102 -31.80 -3.01 -43.30
C MET A 1102 -33.11 -2.21 -43.28
N VAL A 1103 -33.03 -0.91 -42.93
CA VAL A 1103 -34.17 0.02 -42.95
C VAL A 1103 -34.71 0.18 -44.37
N ASP A 1104 -33.83 0.40 -45.35
CA ASP A 1104 -34.18 0.58 -46.75
C ASP A 1104 -34.82 -0.70 -47.35
N ASN A 1105 -34.25 -1.87 -47.07
CA ASN A 1105 -34.79 -3.14 -47.53
C ASN A 1105 -36.19 -3.43 -46.96
N ALA A 1106 -36.39 -3.17 -45.67
CA ALA A 1106 -37.68 -3.36 -45.00
C ALA A 1106 -38.76 -2.45 -45.60
N TRP A 1107 -38.39 -1.20 -45.91
CA TRP A 1107 -39.27 -0.25 -46.58
C TRP A 1107 -39.64 -0.72 -48.00
N GLN A 1108 -38.64 -1.10 -48.80
CA GLN A 1108 -38.86 -1.56 -50.18
C GLN A 1108 -39.76 -2.79 -50.25
N GLU A 1109 -39.53 -3.79 -49.40
CA GLU A 1109 -40.35 -5.00 -49.37
C GLU A 1109 -41.77 -4.72 -48.90
N LEU A 1110 -41.98 -3.86 -47.90
CA LEU A 1110 -43.31 -3.48 -47.45
C LEU A 1110 -44.14 -2.79 -48.55
N ILE A 1111 -43.55 -1.81 -49.25
CA ILE A 1111 -44.23 -1.10 -50.36
C ILE A 1111 -44.53 -2.05 -51.52
N LYS A 1112 -43.60 -2.95 -51.85
CA LYS A 1112 -43.76 -3.93 -52.93
C LYS A 1112 -44.93 -4.87 -52.67
N VAL A 1113 -45.08 -5.37 -51.44
CA VAL A 1113 -46.21 -6.25 -51.11
C VAL A 1113 -47.54 -5.49 -51.03
N MET A 1114 -47.53 -4.22 -50.58
CA MET A 1114 -48.73 -3.37 -50.58
C MET A 1114 -49.38 -3.23 -51.97
N GLN A 1115 -48.59 -3.24 -53.05
CA GLN A 1115 -49.12 -3.17 -54.42
C GLN A 1115 -49.98 -4.39 -54.78
N TYR A 1116 -49.75 -5.52 -54.12
CA TYR A 1116 -50.45 -6.77 -54.36
C TYR A 1116 -51.78 -6.90 -53.58
N LEU A 1117 -52.08 -5.99 -52.64
CA LEU A 1117 -53.36 -5.98 -51.89
C LEU A 1117 -54.60 -5.77 -52.79
N SER A 1118 -54.39 -5.41 -54.06
CA SER A 1118 -55.43 -5.34 -55.08
C SER A 1118 -55.89 -6.72 -55.59
N PHE A 1119 -55.14 -7.80 -55.36
CA PHE A 1119 -55.55 -9.16 -55.71
C PHE A 1119 -56.57 -9.68 -54.69
N LYS A 1120 -57.84 -9.63 -55.09
CA LYS A 1120 -58.96 -10.09 -54.27
C LYS A 1120 -59.34 -11.53 -54.62
N GLN A 1121 -59.70 -12.31 -53.59
CA GLN A 1121 -60.29 -13.64 -53.73
C GLN A 1121 -61.58 -13.55 -54.55
N GLY A 1122 -61.82 -14.56 -55.39
CA GLY A 1122 -63.10 -14.70 -56.08
C GLY A 1122 -64.25 -14.92 -55.10
N ASP A 1123 -65.40 -14.31 -55.37
CA ASP A 1123 -66.64 -14.58 -54.65
C ASP A 1123 -67.12 -16.00 -54.96
N LYS A 1124 -67.00 -16.86 -53.95
CA LYS A 1124 -67.31 -18.29 -54.01
C LYS A 1124 -68.76 -18.61 -53.62
N THR A 1125 -69.59 -17.61 -53.32
CA THR A 1125 -70.95 -17.80 -52.81
C THR A 1125 -71.81 -18.65 -53.75
N ASP A 1126 -71.73 -18.41 -55.06
CA ASP A 1126 -72.52 -19.18 -56.03
C ASP A 1126 -71.88 -20.51 -56.41
N LEU A 1127 -70.54 -20.61 -56.34
CA LEU A 1127 -69.82 -21.87 -56.46
C LEU A 1127 -70.20 -22.83 -55.33
N GLU A 1128 -70.27 -22.35 -54.09
CA GLU A 1128 -70.71 -23.11 -52.92
C GLU A 1128 -72.10 -23.71 -53.13
N LYS A 1129 -73.06 -22.91 -53.60
CA LYS A 1129 -74.43 -23.38 -53.85
C LYS A 1129 -74.49 -24.45 -54.92
N VAL A 1130 -73.70 -24.31 -55.99
CA VAL A 1130 -73.67 -25.29 -57.09
C VAL A 1130 -72.94 -26.56 -56.69
N ILE A 1131 -71.88 -26.48 -55.89
CA ILE A 1131 -71.25 -27.64 -55.26
C ILE A 1131 -72.26 -28.36 -54.37
N ALA A 1132 -72.96 -27.65 -53.47
CA ALA A 1132 -73.96 -28.27 -52.61
C ALA A 1132 -75.08 -28.96 -53.39
N LEU A 1133 -75.55 -28.37 -54.49
CA LEU A 1133 -76.54 -29.00 -55.37
C LEU A 1133 -75.96 -30.22 -56.08
N ALA A 1134 -74.74 -30.12 -56.61
CA ALA A 1134 -74.04 -31.24 -57.21
C ALA A 1134 -73.87 -32.39 -56.22
N GLU A 1135 -73.54 -32.14 -54.96
CA GLU A 1135 -73.39 -33.17 -53.93
C GLU A 1135 -74.68 -33.97 -53.69
N THR A 1136 -75.84 -33.32 -53.80
CA THR A 1136 -77.13 -34.06 -53.76
C THR A 1136 -77.31 -35.00 -54.95
N MET A 1137 -76.81 -34.62 -56.12
CA MET A 1137 -76.81 -35.45 -57.32
C MET A 1137 -75.77 -36.57 -57.23
N GLU A 1138 -74.60 -36.29 -56.65
CA GLU A 1138 -73.53 -37.27 -56.38
C GLU A 1138 -74.03 -38.37 -55.43
N THR A 1139 -74.81 -38.02 -54.41
CA THR A 1139 -75.39 -38.99 -53.45
C THR A 1139 -76.37 -39.97 -54.12
N ASN A 1140 -77.06 -39.53 -55.18
CA ASN A 1140 -78.02 -40.34 -55.94
C ASN A 1140 -77.50 -40.73 -57.33
N ILE A 1141 -76.17 -40.76 -57.52
CA ILE A 1141 -75.56 -40.90 -58.85
C ILE A 1141 -75.96 -42.20 -59.57
N ASP A 1142 -76.29 -43.27 -58.85
CA ASP A 1142 -76.75 -44.55 -59.43
C ASP A 1142 -78.09 -44.47 -60.18
N ALA A 1143 -78.92 -43.48 -59.86
CA ALA A 1143 -80.19 -43.20 -60.55
C ALA A 1143 -79.99 -42.61 -61.96
N TYR A 1144 -78.79 -42.15 -62.27
CA TYR A 1144 -78.42 -41.57 -63.57
C TYR A 1144 -77.75 -42.61 -64.48
N MET A 1145 -77.85 -42.37 -65.79
CA MET A 1145 -77.18 -43.16 -66.84
C MET A 1145 -75.66 -43.11 -66.63
N ASP A 1146 -74.95 -44.16 -67.04
CA ASP A 1146 -73.49 -44.22 -66.82
C ASP A 1146 -72.72 -43.20 -67.67
N GLU A 1147 -73.28 -42.79 -68.81
CA GLU A 1147 -72.77 -41.70 -69.65
C GLU A 1147 -72.94 -40.34 -68.95
N GLY A 1148 -71.80 -39.67 -68.67
CA GLY A 1148 -71.75 -38.34 -68.04
C GLY A 1148 -71.29 -38.31 -66.57
N LYS A 1149 -71.30 -39.44 -65.86
CA LYS A 1149 -70.94 -39.52 -64.43
C LYS A 1149 -69.49 -39.12 -64.14
N GLU A 1150 -68.54 -39.65 -64.91
CA GLU A 1150 -67.11 -39.39 -64.70
C GLU A 1150 -66.76 -37.91 -64.91
N THR A 1151 -67.34 -37.27 -65.93
CA THR A 1151 -67.19 -35.84 -66.19
C THR A 1151 -67.81 -35.00 -65.07
N PHE A 1152 -68.96 -35.41 -64.54
CA PHE A 1152 -69.60 -34.77 -63.38
C PHE A 1152 -68.75 -34.86 -62.11
N THR A 1153 -68.28 -36.06 -61.72
CA THR A 1153 -67.42 -36.24 -60.55
C THR A 1153 -66.11 -35.45 -60.68
N SER A 1154 -65.52 -35.42 -61.87
CA SER A 1154 -64.28 -34.66 -62.14
C SER A 1154 -64.51 -33.15 -62.02
N ALA A 1155 -65.61 -32.64 -62.58
CA ALA A 1155 -65.97 -31.22 -62.46
C ALA A 1155 -66.33 -30.82 -61.02
N LEU A 1156 -66.95 -31.72 -60.25
CA LEU A 1156 -67.26 -31.49 -58.84
C LEU A 1156 -65.99 -31.43 -57.97
N ASN A 1157 -65.04 -32.34 -58.18
CA ASN A 1157 -63.77 -32.30 -57.47
C ASN A 1157 -62.95 -31.06 -57.84
N ALA A 1158 -62.85 -30.72 -59.12
CA ALA A 1158 -62.18 -29.48 -59.55
C ALA A 1158 -62.85 -28.22 -58.95
N ALA A 1159 -64.18 -28.20 -58.84
CA ALA A 1159 -64.90 -27.13 -58.17
C ALA A 1159 -64.62 -27.06 -56.66
N ARG A 1160 -64.51 -28.21 -55.98
CA ARG A 1160 -64.09 -28.28 -54.56
C ARG A 1160 -62.67 -27.76 -54.35
N ASP A 1161 -61.75 -28.12 -55.23
CA ASP A 1161 -60.35 -27.67 -55.16
C ASP A 1161 -60.26 -26.14 -55.29
N VAL A 1162 -60.95 -25.54 -56.28
CA VAL A 1162 -61.03 -24.08 -56.44
C VAL A 1162 -61.77 -23.42 -55.25
N TYR A 1163 -62.78 -24.08 -54.69
CA TYR A 1163 -63.48 -23.58 -53.50
C TYR A 1163 -62.56 -23.55 -52.26
N ALA A 1164 -61.68 -24.55 -52.09
CA ALA A 1164 -60.73 -24.63 -50.99
C ALA A 1164 -59.51 -23.70 -51.17
N ASP A 1165 -59.15 -23.32 -52.40
CA ASP A 1165 -57.97 -22.51 -52.69
C ASP A 1165 -58.14 -21.04 -52.27
N GLY A 1166 -57.42 -20.61 -51.23
CA GLY A 1166 -57.43 -19.24 -50.71
C GLY A 1166 -56.85 -18.19 -51.67
N ASP A 1167 -56.25 -18.59 -52.78
CA ASP A 1167 -55.73 -17.69 -53.83
C ASP A 1167 -56.58 -17.71 -55.11
N ALA A 1168 -57.66 -18.51 -55.15
CA ALA A 1168 -58.54 -18.59 -56.31
C ALA A 1168 -59.14 -17.23 -56.67
N MET A 1169 -58.88 -16.79 -57.91
CA MET A 1169 -59.40 -15.55 -58.46
C MET A 1169 -60.81 -15.74 -59.02
N GLN A 1170 -61.55 -14.65 -59.24
CA GLN A 1170 -62.94 -14.72 -59.71
C GLN A 1170 -63.11 -15.51 -61.01
N ASP A 1171 -62.15 -15.45 -61.93
CA ASP A 1171 -62.22 -16.19 -63.20
C ASP A 1171 -62.12 -17.71 -63.00
N GLU A 1172 -61.32 -18.15 -62.04
CA GLU A 1172 -61.19 -19.57 -61.67
C GLU A 1172 -62.45 -20.07 -60.99
N VAL A 1173 -63.01 -19.27 -60.08
CA VAL A 1173 -64.29 -19.54 -59.40
C VAL A 1173 -65.44 -19.62 -60.42
N ASN A 1174 -65.52 -18.67 -61.36
CA ASN A 1174 -66.52 -18.66 -62.42
C ASN A 1174 -66.39 -19.87 -63.34
N THR A 1175 -65.16 -20.24 -63.71
CA THR A 1175 -64.90 -21.39 -64.59
C THR A 1175 -65.28 -22.69 -63.91
N ALA A 1176 -64.88 -22.88 -62.65
CA ALA A 1176 -65.28 -24.03 -61.84
C ALA A 1176 -66.81 -24.13 -61.72
N TRP A 1177 -67.48 -23.01 -61.44
CA TRP A 1177 -68.92 -22.92 -61.34
C TRP A 1177 -69.62 -23.31 -62.65
N GLN A 1178 -69.21 -22.72 -63.79
CA GLN A 1178 -69.79 -23.00 -65.11
C GLN A 1178 -69.57 -24.46 -65.54
N ASN A 1179 -68.37 -24.99 -65.31
CA ASN A 1179 -68.03 -26.37 -65.67
C ASN A 1179 -68.85 -27.36 -64.85
N LEU A 1180 -68.98 -27.14 -63.55
CA LEU A 1180 -69.79 -27.99 -62.68
C LEU A 1180 -71.27 -27.94 -63.08
N LEU A 1181 -71.83 -26.74 -63.30
CA LEU A 1181 -73.22 -26.60 -63.71
C LEU A 1181 -73.49 -27.27 -65.07
N SER A 1182 -72.56 -27.15 -66.02
CA SER A 1182 -72.67 -27.80 -67.32
C SER A 1182 -72.61 -29.32 -67.21
N ALA A 1183 -71.72 -29.85 -66.36
CA ALA A 1183 -71.62 -31.28 -66.12
C ALA A 1183 -72.88 -31.83 -65.42
N MET A 1184 -73.46 -31.08 -64.48
CA MET A 1184 -74.74 -31.40 -63.85
C MET A 1184 -75.89 -31.45 -64.87
N ALA A 1185 -75.97 -30.47 -65.76
CA ALA A 1185 -77.04 -30.40 -66.77
C ALA A 1185 -77.00 -31.57 -67.78
N ASN A 1186 -75.82 -32.15 -68.01
CA ASN A 1186 -75.64 -33.29 -68.90
C ASN A 1186 -75.95 -34.65 -68.23
N MET A 1187 -76.22 -34.68 -66.92
CA MET A 1187 -76.64 -35.90 -66.22
C MET A 1187 -78.08 -36.26 -66.60
N MET A 1188 -78.29 -37.45 -67.20
CA MET A 1188 -79.62 -37.95 -67.56
C MET A 1188 -80.06 -39.08 -66.62
N LEU A 1189 -81.29 -39.02 -66.11
CA LEU A 1189 -81.88 -40.10 -65.31
C LEU A 1189 -82.09 -41.36 -66.15
N LYS A 1190 -81.89 -42.55 -65.56
CA LYS A 1190 -82.22 -43.83 -66.22
C LYS A 1190 -83.72 -43.85 -66.54
N PRO A 1191 -84.14 -44.09 -67.80
CA PRO A 1191 -85.55 -44.13 -68.15
C PRO A 1191 -86.29 -45.26 -67.41
N ASP A 1192 -87.23 -44.92 -66.53
CA ASP A 1192 -88.08 -45.88 -65.83
C ASP A 1192 -89.45 -45.98 -66.50
N LYS A 1193 -89.75 -47.16 -67.07
CA LYS A 1193 -91.05 -47.45 -67.69
C LYS A 1193 -92.22 -47.41 -66.69
N GLY A 1194 -91.96 -47.63 -65.39
CA GLY A 1194 -92.97 -47.55 -64.34
C GLY A 1194 -93.51 -46.14 -64.11
N LEU A 1195 -92.68 -45.10 -64.30
CA LEU A 1195 -93.13 -43.71 -64.23
C LEU A 1195 -93.96 -43.30 -65.45
N LEU A 1196 -93.65 -43.86 -66.62
CA LEU A 1196 -94.44 -43.63 -67.84
C LEU A 1196 -95.82 -44.29 -67.75
N GLU A 1197 -95.93 -45.48 -67.15
CA GLU A 1197 -97.22 -46.12 -66.86
C GLU A 1197 -98.06 -45.29 -65.88
N GLY A 1198 -97.44 -44.64 -64.89
CA GLY A 1198 -98.12 -43.71 -63.97
C GLY A 1198 -98.65 -42.43 -64.63
N LEU A 1199 -97.86 -41.83 -65.54
CA LEU A 1199 -98.26 -40.63 -66.29
C LEU A 1199 -99.34 -40.92 -67.34
N VAL A 1200 -99.30 -42.09 -67.99
CA VAL A 1200 -100.33 -42.54 -68.94
C VAL A 1200 -101.62 -42.95 -68.24
N ALA A 1201 -101.58 -43.40 -66.98
CA ALA A 1201 -102.77 -43.63 -66.15
C ALA A 1201 -103.41 -42.34 -65.59
N GLN A 1202 -102.72 -41.19 -65.66
CA GLN A 1202 -103.22 -39.87 -65.26
C GLN A 1202 -103.78 -39.03 -66.45
N ALA A 1203 -103.63 -39.50 -67.68
CA ALA A 1203 -104.28 -38.95 -68.88
C ALA A 1203 -105.58 -39.73 -69.18
#